data_AF-A0A401SCF4-F1
#
_entry.id   AF-A0A401SCF4-F1
#
_cell.length_a   1.000
_cell.length_b   1.000
_cell.length_c   1.000
_cell.angle_alpha   90.00
_cell.angle_beta   90.00
_cell.angle_gamma   90.00
#
_symmetry.space_group_name_H-M   'P 1'
#
loop_
_entity.id
_entity.type
_entity.pdbx_description
1 polymer ?
#
loop_
_entity_poly.entity_id
_entity_poly.type
_entity_poly.pdbx_seq_one_letter_code
_entity_poly.pdbx_strand_id
1 'polypeptide(L)'
;MTSLCSCISCRSQVIFYLCCVENNQVSHKERLEAQNRPFDAKTACYVFEEKELYVKGTLKSKEGGKATVETLDRRTLTVKEDQVFPMNPPKFDKIEDMAMLTHLNEASVLYNLKERYAAWMIYVSTAASGVENLTQRKFIQEQFNSSVCELNRQLEEKEAMVSQLTRGKQGYTQQIEELKRQLEEETKAKGALAHALQSARHDCDLLREQYEEEQEAKAELQRGMSKANSEVAQWRTKYETDAIQRTEELEEAKKKLAQRLQDAEEHIEAVNSKCASLEKTKQRLQNEVEDLMIDVERANSAAAALDKKQRNFDKILADWKQKFEECQAELEAAQKESRSLSTEVFKMKNAYEEALDQLETLKRENKNLQQEISDLTEHLAESSKALHEVEKAKKTAEQEKSEIQSALEEAEASLEHEESKLLRIQLEMNQIKSEIDRKIAEKDEEIDQLKRNHQRVVETMQSALDAEIRSRNDALRIKKKMEGDLNEMEIQLGHANRQASEAQKHLRNVQGQLKDTQLHLDDACRAQEDLKEQLAMVERRSSLQQAEIEEIRAALEQTDRSRKIAEQELVDVTERVQLLHSQNTSLINTKKKLDADLNHLQSEMEETIQESRNAEEKAKKAITDAAMMAEELKKEQDTSAHLERMKKNLEQTVKDLQHRLEEAEQLAMKGGKKQLQKLEARVRELENELEVEQKRGAEAIKGVRKYERRVKELTYQSEEDRKNILRLQDLVDKLQMKVKAYKRQCEETEEQANIHLSKFRKVQHELEEAEERADIAESQVNKLRSKSRDISMKASAEE
;
A
#
# COMPACT_ATOMS: atom_id res chain seq x y z
N MET A 1 19.31 -27.66 -87.01
CA MET A 1 18.32 -28.70 -87.37
C MET A 1 16.91 -28.17 -87.71
N THR A 2 16.60 -26.89 -87.51
CA THR A 2 15.28 -26.28 -87.78
C THR A 2 14.85 -26.19 -89.25
N SER A 3 15.68 -26.62 -90.21
CA SER A 3 15.33 -26.71 -91.65
C SER A 3 14.92 -28.12 -92.10
N LEU A 4 14.96 -29.14 -91.21
CA LEU A 4 14.74 -30.54 -91.59
C LEU A 4 13.31 -31.07 -91.32
N CYS A 5 12.49 -30.35 -90.57
CA CYS A 5 11.17 -30.84 -90.12
C CYS A 5 10.01 -30.44 -91.04
N SER A 6 10.21 -29.49 -91.95
CA SER A 6 9.11 -28.79 -92.67
C SER A 6 8.66 -29.46 -93.98
N CYS A 7 9.31 -30.56 -94.41
CA CYS A 7 9.14 -31.12 -95.76
C CYS A 7 8.46 -32.51 -95.82
N ILE A 8 7.97 -33.04 -94.69
CA ILE A 8 7.40 -34.41 -94.62
C ILE A 8 5.87 -34.36 -94.48
N SER A 9 5.18 -33.68 -95.40
CA SER A 9 3.71 -33.69 -95.46
C SER A 9 3.13 -33.46 -96.88
N CYS A 10 3.85 -33.84 -97.94
CA CYS A 10 3.32 -33.79 -99.30
C CYS A 10 3.71 -35.04 -100.11
N ARG A 11 2.73 -35.90 -100.43
CA ARG A 11 2.94 -37.09 -101.26
C ARG A 11 2.83 -36.73 -102.75
N SER A 12 3.96 -36.59 -103.43
CA SER A 12 4.09 -36.87 -104.87
C SER A 12 5.54 -37.09 -105.26
N GLN A 13 5.78 -37.94 -106.25
CA GLN A 13 7.11 -38.50 -106.55
C GLN A 13 8.07 -37.47 -107.16
N VAL A 14 9.17 -37.16 -106.44
CA VAL A 14 10.47 -36.88 -107.05
C VAL A 14 11.53 -37.70 -106.30
N ILE A 15 12.46 -38.28 -107.07
CA ILE A 15 13.41 -39.31 -106.60
C ILE A 15 14.49 -38.70 -105.70
N PHE A 16 14.90 -39.44 -104.67
CA PHE A 16 16.09 -39.15 -103.87
C PHE A 16 17.35 -39.16 -104.76
N TYR A 17 18.00 -38.00 -104.91
CA TYR A 17 19.40 -37.90 -105.36
C TYR A 17 20.22 -37.09 -104.35
N LEU A 18 20.27 -37.61 -103.13
CA LEU A 18 21.34 -37.28 -102.18
C LEU A 18 22.60 -38.03 -102.62
N CYS A 19 23.39 -37.41 -103.49
CA CYS A 19 24.70 -37.95 -103.88
C CYS A 19 25.58 -38.09 -102.63
N CYS A 20 25.97 -39.33 -102.32
CA CYS A 20 26.90 -39.60 -101.23
C CYS A 20 28.26 -38.98 -101.56
N VAL A 21 28.86 -38.32 -100.56
CA VAL A 21 30.27 -37.90 -100.64
C VAL A 21 31.11 -39.15 -100.38
N GLU A 22 31.71 -39.74 -101.43
CA GLU A 22 32.51 -40.99 -101.33
C GLU A 22 33.73 -40.90 -100.41
N ASN A 23 34.12 -39.70 -99.98
CA ASN A 23 35.32 -39.43 -99.18
C ASN A 23 35.11 -39.45 -97.64
N ASN A 24 34.10 -40.15 -97.12
CA ASN A 24 33.94 -40.32 -95.66
C ASN A 24 33.41 -41.71 -95.26
N GLN A 25 33.97 -42.77 -95.83
CA GLN A 25 33.70 -44.14 -95.38
C GLN A 25 34.19 -44.34 -93.94
N VAL A 26 33.25 -44.68 -93.03
CA VAL A 26 33.57 -45.10 -91.64
C VAL A 26 34.64 -46.19 -91.67
N SER A 27 35.75 -45.98 -90.96
CA SER A 27 36.96 -46.78 -91.18
C SER A 27 36.74 -48.26 -90.85
N HIS A 28 37.50 -49.14 -91.50
CA HIS A 28 37.40 -50.58 -91.24
C HIS A 28 37.70 -50.93 -89.77
N LYS A 29 38.49 -50.10 -89.07
CA LYS A 29 38.71 -50.21 -87.63
C LYS A 29 37.44 -49.89 -86.83
N GLU A 30 36.81 -48.74 -87.07
CA GLU A 30 35.57 -48.34 -86.38
C GLU A 30 34.42 -49.31 -86.66
N ARG A 31 34.30 -49.83 -87.90
CA ARG A 31 33.30 -50.86 -88.25
C ARG A 31 33.52 -52.16 -87.47
N LEU A 32 34.77 -52.58 -87.27
CA LEU A 32 35.11 -53.79 -86.49
C LEU A 32 34.92 -53.57 -84.98
N GLU A 33 35.29 -52.39 -84.46
CA GLU A 33 35.02 -51.99 -83.08
C GLU A 33 33.52 -51.87 -82.79
N ALA A 34 32.69 -51.45 -83.76
CA ALA A 34 31.24 -51.41 -83.62
C ALA A 34 30.61 -52.82 -83.64
N GLN A 35 31.15 -53.77 -84.42
CA GLN A 35 30.71 -55.17 -84.40
C GLN A 35 31.05 -55.90 -83.11
N ASN A 36 32.21 -55.62 -82.50
CA ASN A 36 32.70 -56.30 -81.31
C ASN A 36 32.22 -55.71 -79.97
N ARG A 37 31.37 -54.67 -79.97
CA ARG A 37 30.78 -54.12 -78.74
C ARG A 37 29.76 -55.12 -78.15
N PRO A 38 29.84 -55.46 -76.85
CA PRO A 38 28.84 -56.31 -76.21
C PRO A 38 27.47 -55.62 -76.26
N PHE A 39 26.47 -56.35 -76.75
CA PHE A 39 25.11 -55.87 -76.93
C PHE A 39 24.13 -56.97 -76.52
N ASP A 40 23.34 -56.71 -75.49
CA ASP A 40 22.21 -57.56 -75.10
C ASP A 40 20.91 -57.02 -75.72
N ALA A 41 20.37 -57.78 -76.66
CA ALA A 41 19.12 -57.46 -77.35
C ALA A 41 17.88 -57.43 -76.44
N LYS A 42 17.97 -57.95 -75.21
CA LYS A 42 16.85 -57.94 -74.24
C LYS A 42 16.81 -56.70 -73.35
N THR A 43 17.94 -56.03 -73.14
CA THR A 43 18.04 -54.85 -72.26
C THR A 43 18.41 -53.56 -72.97
N ALA A 44 19.07 -53.61 -74.13
CA ALA A 44 19.43 -52.42 -74.90
C ALA A 44 18.21 -51.77 -75.58
N CYS A 45 17.98 -50.48 -75.29
CA CYS A 45 16.82 -49.74 -75.77
C CYS A 45 17.15 -48.27 -76.09
N TYR A 46 16.32 -47.66 -76.93
CA TYR A 46 16.22 -46.22 -77.07
C TYR A 46 15.09 -45.70 -76.17
N VAL A 47 15.34 -44.56 -75.53
CA VAL A 47 14.38 -43.84 -74.68
C VAL A 47 14.36 -42.35 -75.08
N PHE A 48 13.21 -41.69 -74.88
CA PHE A 48 13.07 -40.28 -75.21
C PHE A 48 13.67 -39.35 -74.13
N GLU A 49 14.46 -38.36 -74.53
CA GLU A 49 14.93 -37.25 -73.68
C GLU A 49 14.59 -35.90 -74.34
N GLU A 50 14.01 -34.99 -73.56
CA GLU A 50 13.50 -33.68 -74.00
C GLU A 50 14.53 -32.78 -74.73
N LYS A 51 15.84 -32.98 -74.50
CA LYS A 51 16.92 -32.20 -75.13
C LYS A 51 17.55 -32.87 -76.36
N GLU A 52 17.68 -34.19 -76.34
CA GLU A 52 18.43 -34.96 -77.35
C GLU A 52 17.53 -35.79 -78.29
N LEU A 53 16.21 -35.72 -78.09
CA LEU A 53 15.14 -36.52 -78.69
C LEU A 53 15.22 -38.00 -78.31
N TYR A 54 16.07 -38.79 -78.94
CA TYR A 54 16.20 -40.22 -78.64
C TYR A 54 17.64 -40.56 -78.25
N VAL A 55 17.80 -41.19 -77.08
CA VAL A 55 19.09 -41.55 -76.47
C VAL A 55 19.15 -43.05 -76.17
N LYS A 56 20.37 -43.61 -76.11
CA LYS A 56 20.61 -45.02 -75.84
C LYS A 56 20.66 -45.29 -74.33
N GLY A 57 20.07 -46.41 -73.90
CA GLY A 57 20.07 -46.85 -72.52
C GLY A 57 19.90 -48.35 -72.34
N THR A 58 20.02 -48.79 -71.09
CA THR A 58 19.89 -50.18 -70.64
C THR A 58 18.74 -50.31 -69.67
N LEU A 59 17.73 -51.11 -70.04
CA LEU A 59 16.58 -51.43 -69.19
C LEU A 59 17.03 -52.16 -67.92
N LYS A 60 16.58 -51.68 -66.75
CA LYS A 60 16.91 -52.27 -65.44
C LYS A 60 15.73 -53.03 -64.83
N SER A 61 14.54 -52.44 -64.88
CA SER A 61 13.31 -53.06 -64.37
C SER A 61 12.07 -52.60 -65.17
N LYS A 62 11.02 -53.41 -65.10
CA LYS A 62 9.68 -53.12 -65.61
C LYS A 62 8.67 -53.45 -64.51
N GLU A 63 8.03 -52.44 -63.94
CA GLU A 63 7.10 -52.57 -62.82
C GLU A 63 5.94 -51.58 -63.00
N GLY A 64 4.70 -52.03 -62.77
CA GLY A 64 3.52 -51.16 -62.78
C GLY A 64 3.26 -50.38 -64.10
N GLY A 65 3.67 -50.93 -65.25
CA GLY A 65 3.54 -50.27 -66.56
C GLY A 65 4.55 -49.14 -66.82
N LYS A 66 5.58 -49.03 -65.97
CA LYS A 66 6.73 -48.14 -66.16
C LYS A 66 8.00 -48.96 -66.34
N ALA A 67 8.91 -48.42 -67.13
CA ALA A 67 10.20 -49.01 -67.43
C ALA A 67 11.29 -48.05 -66.96
N THR A 68 12.20 -48.53 -66.11
CA THR A 68 13.34 -47.75 -65.61
C THR A 68 14.60 -48.14 -66.39
N VAL A 69 15.18 -47.15 -67.06
CA VAL A 69 16.27 -47.28 -68.04
C VAL A 69 17.45 -46.43 -67.57
N GLU A 70 18.65 -47.01 -67.50
CA GLU A 70 19.88 -46.26 -67.27
C GLU A 70 20.45 -45.82 -68.63
N THR A 71 20.55 -44.52 -68.87
CA THR A 71 21.16 -43.96 -70.10
C THR A 71 22.69 -44.04 -70.06
N LEU A 72 23.35 -43.94 -71.22
CA LEU A 72 24.81 -44.05 -71.32
C LEU A 72 25.60 -43.06 -70.46
N ASP A 73 25.00 -41.94 -70.06
CA ASP A 73 25.56 -40.93 -69.14
C ASP A 73 25.20 -41.15 -67.66
N ARG A 74 24.73 -42.36 -67.31
CA ARG A 74 24.37 -42.82 -65.96
C ARG A 74 23.20 -42.08 -65.29
N ARG A 75 22.30 -41.47 -66.08
CA ARG A 75 21.01 -41.01 -65.55
C ARG A 75 20.01 -42.17 -65.58
N THR A 76 19.15 -42.24 -64.57
CA THR A 76 18.05 -43.22 -64.52
C THR A 76 16.76 -42.53 -64.95
N LEU A 77 16.26 -42.88 -66.14
CA LEU A 77 14.99 -42.39 -66.67
C LEU A 77 13.89 -43.42 -66.41
N THR A 78 12.86 -43.02 -65.68
CA THR A 78 11.65 -43.83 -65.45
C THR A 78 10.55 -43.35 -66.38
N VAL A 79 10.42 -44.01 -67.53
CA VAL A 79 9.43 -43.70 -68.57
C VAL A 79 8.26 -44.68 -68.55
N LYS A 80 7.22 -44.41 -69.33
CA LYS A 80 6.19 -45.41 -69.61
C LYS A 80 6.76 -46.50 -70.53
N GLU A 81 6.23 -47.71 -70.44
CA GLU A 81 6.75 -48.85 -71.21
C GLU A 81 6.60 -48.70 -72.75
N ASP A 82 5.60 -47.94 -73.22
CA ASP A 82 5.38 -47.58 -74.62
C ASP A 82 6.41 -46.59 -75.18
N GLN A 83 7.22 -45.95 -74.33
CA GLN A 83 8.27 -45.01 -74.70
C GLN A 83 9.68 -45.64 -74.75
N VAL A 84 9.76 -46.98 -74.62
CA VAL A 84 11.01 -47.75 -74.66
C VAL A 84 11.08 -48.56 -75.95
N PHE A 85 11.88 -48.10 -76.91
CA PHE A 85 11.99 -48.70 -78.23
C PHE A 85 13.17 -49.70 -78.28
N PRO A 86 13.04 -50.89 -78.91
CA PRO A 86 14.14 -51.83 -79.00
C PRO A 86 15.29 -51.25 -79.83
N MET A 87 16.52 -51.37 -79.31
CA MET A 87 17.72 -50.82 -79.94
C MET A 87 18.27 -51.79 -81.00
N ASN A 88 18.85 -51.26 -82.09
CA ASN A 88 19.60 -52.06 -83.04
C ASN A 88 21.02 -52.35 -82.51
N PRO A 89 21.60 -53.54 -82.79
CA PRO A 89 23.01 -53.82 -82.48
C PRO A 89 23.97 -52.74 -83.03
N PRO A 90 25.04 -52.33 -82.32
CA PRO A 90 25.88 -51.17 -82.71
C PRO A 90 26.52 -51.24 -84.09
N LYS A 91 26.65 -52.44 -84.69
CA LYS A 91 27.05 -52.63 -86.10
C LYS A 91 26.16 -51.91 -87.13
N PHE A 92 24.98 -51.44 -86.73
CA PHE A 92 24.02 -50.71 -87.55
C PHE A 92 24.07 -49.17 -87.36
N ASP A 93 24.90 -48.67 -86.44
CA ASP A 93 25.11 -47.22 -86.29
C ASP A 93 25.72 -46.63 -87.57
N LYS A 94 25.21 -45.47 -88.01
CA LYS A 94 25.63 -44.74 -89.22
C LYS A 94 25.47 -45.52 -90.56
N ILE A 95 24.68 -46.60 -90.59
CA ILE A 95 24.43 -47.35 -91.82
C ILE A 95 23.88 -46.47 -92.96
N GLU A 96 24.32 -46.74 -94.20
CA GLU A 96 24.01 -45.91 -95.36
C GLU A 96 22.57 -46.11 -95.86
N ASP A 97 22.13 -47.36 -95.91
CA ASP A 97 20.75 -47.78 -96.20
C ASP A 97 20.01 -48.14 -94.91
N MET A 98 18.93 -47.40 -94.62
CA MET A 98 18.10 -47.60 -93.43
C MET A 98 17.25 -48.87 -93.50
N ALA A 99 17.01 -49.44 -94.69
CA ALA A 99 16.25 -50.69 -94.85
C ALA A 99 16.95 -51.91 -94.21
N MET A 100 18.25 -51.80 -93.94
CA MET A 100 19.07 -52.84 -93.30
C MET A 100 18.90 -52.91 -91.77
N LEU A 101 18.13 -52.01 -91.14
CA LEU A 101 17.89 -52.00 -89.69
C LEU A 101 16.98 -53.17 -89.25
N THR A 102 17.39 -53.93 -88.23
CA THR A 102 16.62 -55.06 -87.68
C THR A 102 15.35 -54.60 -86.94
N HIS A 103 15.44 -53.47 -86.25
CA HIS A 103 14.30 -52.78 -85.66
C HIS A 103 14.11 -51.43 -86.35
N LEU A 104 13.29 -51.38 -87.39
CA LEU A 104 12.98 -50.16 -88.14
C LEU A 104 11.94 -49.31 -87.41
N ASN A 105 12.29 -48.86 -86.20
CA ASN A 105 11.49 -47.91 -85.41
C ASN A 105 11.98 -46.46 -85.60
N GLU A 106 11.10 -45.50 -85.31
CA GLU A 106 11.35 -44.06 -85.46
C GLU A 106 12.64 -43.62 -84.75
N ALA A 107 12.82 -44.07 -83.50
CA ALA A 107 13.99 -43.78 -82.70
C ALA A 107 15.31 -44.19 -83.40
N SER A 108 15.35 -45.39 -83.99
CA SER A 108 16.54 -45.88 -84.71
C SER A 108 16.86 -45.07 -85.97
N VAL A 109 15.83 -44.68 -86.74
CA VAL A 109 16.03 -43.91 -87.98
C VAL A 109 16.47 -42.48 -87.68
N LEU A 110 15.79 -41.80 -86.74
CA LEU A 110 16.13 -40.43 -86.35
C LEU A 110 17.51 -40.34 -85.67
N TYR A 111 17.85 -41.31 -84.81
CA TYR A 111 19.17 -41.39 -84.18
C TYR A 111 20.28 -41.57 -85.23
N ASN A 112 20.08 -42.45 -86.23
CA ASN A 112 21.06 -42.66 -87.29
C ASN A 112 21.23 -41.41 -88.18
N LEU A 113 20.14 -40.72 -88.55
CA LEU A 113 20.21 -39.46 -89.31
C LEU A 113 20.91 -38.34 -88.53
N LYS A 114 20.68 -38.23 -87.21
CA LYS A 114 21.41 -37.31 -86.31
C LYS A 114 22.90 -37.60 -86.33
N GLU A 115 23.29 -38.87 -86.17
CA GLU A 115 24.68 -39.34 -86.22
C GLU A 115 25.36 -39.12 -87.58
N ARG A 116 24.66 -39.31 -88.71
CA ARG A 116 25.21 -39.06 -90.06
C ARG A 116 25.32 -37.58 -90.41
N TYR A 117 24.40 -36.74 -89.93
CA TYR A 117 24.53 -35.28 -90.06
C TYR A 117 25.72 -34.74 -89.25
N ALA A 118 25.89 -35.20 -88.00
CA ALA A 118 27.04 -34.85 -87.16
C ALA A 118 28.39 -35.27 -87.78
N ALA A 119 28.37 -36.29 -88.65
CA ALA A 119 29.52 -36.81 -89.40
C ALA A 119 29.68 -36.27 -90.84
N TRP A 120 29.02 -35.14 -91.18
CA TRP A 120 29.30 -34.34 -92.41
C TRP A 120 29.23 -35.08 -93.76
N MET A 121 28.06 -35.63 -94.13
CA MET A 121 27.91 -36.48 -95.35
C MET A 121 27.08 -35.90 -96.55
N ILE A 122 26.82 -34.57 -96.70
CA ILE A 122 25.75 -34.00 -97.62
C ILE A 122 26.08 -32.58 -98.25
N TYR A 123 25.79 -32.27 -99.57
CA TYR A 123 26.02 -30.93 -100.26
C TYR A 123 25.28 -30.63 -101.66
N VAL A 124 25.37 -29.41 -102.32
CA VAL A 124 24.58 -28.90 -103.56
C VAL A 124 25.24 -27.75 -104.48
N SER A 125 25.01 -27.58 -105.84
CA SER A 125 25.44 -26.43 -106.78
C SER A 125 24.91 -26.41 -108.31
N THR A 126 25.12 -25.37 -109.22
CA THR A 126 24.90 -25.33 -110.77
C THR A 126 25.25 -24.01 -111.64
N ALA A 127 25.30 -24.00 -113.04
CA ALA A 127 25.66 -22.84 -114.00
C ALA A 127 25.37 -22.94 -115.58
N ALA A 128 25.72 -21.90 -116.44
CA ALA A 128 25.99 -21.80 -117.97
C ALA A 128 24.85 -21.72 -119.08
N SER A 129 24.97 -21.37 -120.42
CA SER A 129 25.79 -20.45 -121.35
C SER A 129 25.29 -20.40 -122.89
N GLY A 130 25.77 -19.52 -123.84
CA GLY A 130 25.49 -19.57 -125.35
C GLY A 130 25.68 -18.28 -126.28
N VAL A 131 25.84 -18.35 -127.65
CA VAL A 131 26.18 -17.18 -128.58
C VAL A 131 25.90 -17.31 -130.15
N GLU A 132 25.90 -16.17 -130.92
CA GLU A 132 26.40 -15.87 -132.34
C GLU A 132 25.56 -15.71 -133.68
N ASN A 133 26.23 -15.22 -134.77
CA ASN A 133 25.92 -14.87 -136.21
C ASN A 133 25.82 -13.35 -136.62
N LEU A 134 26.37 -12.98 -137.81
CA LEU A 134 27.21 -11.78 -137.94
C LEU A 134 26.64 -10.55 -138.69
N THR A 135 25.67 -10.67 -139.60
CA THR A 135 25.11 -9.46 -140.28
C THR A 135 24.24 -8.61 -139.35
N GLN A 136 23.67 -9.21 -138.29
CA GLN A 136 22.97 -8.49 -137.22
C GLN A 136 23.90 -7.70 -136.30
N ARG A 137 25.22 -8.03 -136.23
CA ARG A 137 26.13 -7.45 -135.23
C ARG A 137 26.17 -5.92 -135.22
N LYS A 138 26.07 -5.23 -136.37
CA LYS A 138 26.09 -3.76 -136.39
C LYS A 138 24.88 -3.13 -135.70
N PHE A 139 23.70 -3.74 -135.83
CA PHE A 139 22.48 -3.29 -135.13
C PHE A 139 22.51 -3.65 -133.64
N ILE A 140 23.09 -4.81 -133.30
CA ILE A 140 23.28 -5.24 -131.91
C ILE A 140 24.34 -4.39 -131.18
N GLN A 141 25.37 -3.89 -131.87
CA GLN A 141 26.45 -3.09 -131.27
C GLN A 141 25.94 -1.79 -130.61
N GLU A 142 25.00 -1.09 -131.24
CA GLU A 142 24.40 0.13 -130.68
C GLU A 142 23.45 -0.16 -129.51
N GLN A 143 22.66 -1.24 -129.59
CA GLN A 143 21.82 -1.72 -128.49
C GLN A 143 22.65 -2.14 -127.26
N PHE A 144 23.79 -2.80 -127.47
CA PHE A 144 24.67 -3.22 -126.39
C PHE A 144 25.30 -2.02 -125.67
N ASN A 145 25.77 -1.00 -126.42
CA ASN A 145 26.31 0.22 -125.83
C ASN A 145 25.25 0.97 -124.99
N SER A 146 24.00 1.03 -125.45
CA SER A 146 22.90 1.61 -124.67
C SER A 146 22.65 0.85 -123.34
N SER A 147 22.75 -0.48 -123.38
CA SER A 147 22.61 -1.34 -122.18
C SER A 147 23.75 -1.14 -121.17
N VAL A 148 24.97 -0.91 -121.64
CA VAL A 148 26.14 -0.63 -120.77
C VAL A 148 26.01 0.74 -120.07
N CYS A 149 25.53 1.77 -120.77
CA CYS A 149 25.23 3.06 -120.13
C CYS A 149 24.14 2.94 -119.06
N GLU A 150 23.07 2.18 -119.31
CA GLU A 150 22.00 1.98 -118.32
C GLU A 150 22.49 1.16 -117.10
N LEU A 151 23.34 0.15 -117.30
CA LEU A 151 23.95 -0.61 -116.20
C LEU A 151 24.89 0.25 -115.34
N ASN A 152 25.69 1.13 -115.93
CA ASN A 152 26.52 2.06 -115.17
C ASN A 152 25.66 3.08 -114.40
N ARG A 153 24.58 3.60 -115.02
CA ARG A 153 23.63 4.49 -114.35
C ARG A 153 22.98 3.82 -113.12
N GLN A 154 22.61 2.54 -113.26
CA GLN A 154 22.10 1.75 -112.14
C GLN A 154 23.16 1.46 -111.07
N LEU A 155 24.43 1.27 -111.45
CA LEU A 155 25.53 1.12 -110.49
C LEU A 155 25.74 2.40 -109.67
N GLU A 156 25.82 3.56 -110.31
CA GLU A 156 25.92 4.86 -109.64
C GLU A 156 24.73 5.12 -108.70
N GLU A 157 23.50 4.76 -109.09
CA GLU A 157 22.32 4.79 -108.21
C GLU A 157 22.48 3.88 -106.98
N LYS A 158 23.07 2.68 -107.13
CA LYS A 158 23.33 1.78 -105.99
C LYS A 158 24.46 2.29 -105.11
N GLU A 159 25.53 2.85 -105.65
CA GLU A 159 26.64 3.42 -104.88
C GLU A 159 26.21 4.68 -104.10
N ALA A 160 25.37 5.53 -104.71
CA ALA A 160 24.73 6.65 -104.03
C ALA A 160 23.81 6.17 -102.90
N MET A 161 23.00 5.12 -103.13
CA MET A 161 22.14 4.51 -102.12
C MET A 161 22.95 3.89 -100.96
N VAL A 162 24.05 3.19 -101.25
CA VAL A 162 24.97 2.66 -100.22
C VAL A 162 25.62 3.80 -99.43
N SER A 163 25.99 4.90 -100.10
CA SER A 163 26.56 6.10 -99.46
C SER A 163 25.54 6.87 -98.61
N GLN A 164 24.25 6.79 -98.92
CA GLN A 164 23.16 7.29 -98.09
C GLN A 164 22.91 6.38 -96.89
N LEU A 165 22.79 5.06 -97.11
CA LEU A 165 22.59 4.06 -96.06
C LEU A 165 23.76 3.99 -95.07
N THR A 166 24.99 4.23 -95.52
CA THR A 166 26.18 4.26 -94.64
C THR A 166 26.15 5.47 -93.70
N ARG A 167 25.78 6.66 -94.21
CA ARG A 167 25.57 7.85 -93.37
C ARG A 167 24.38 7.69 -92.41
N GLY A 168 23.29 7.10 -92.88
CA GLY A 168 22.15 6.73 -92.03
C GLY A 168 22.55 5.77 -90.91
N LYS A 169 23.30 4.70 -91.23
CA LYS A 169 23.86 3.77 -90.24
C LYS A 169 24.71 4.48 -89.19
N GLN A 170 25.62 5.37 -89.60
CA GLN A 170 26.47 6.12 -88.66
C GLN A 170 25.63 7.01 -87.72
N GLY A 171 24.64 7.72 -88.25
CA GLY A 171 23.70 8.51 -87.44
C GLY A 171 22.91 7.65 -86.45
N TYR A 172 22.39 6.50 -86.88
CA TYR A 172 21.70 5.57 -85.98
C TYR A 172 22.63 4.93 -84.94
N THR A 173 23.90 4.67 -85.26
CA THR A 173 24.89 4.21 -84.26
C THR A 173 25.10 5.27 -83.18
N GLN A 174 25.33 6.53 -83.56
CA GLN A 174 25.46 7.64 -82.60
C GLN A 174 24.20 7.83 -81.76
N GLN A 175 23.01 7.70 -82.37
CA GLN A 175 21.74 7.78 -81.65
C GLN A 175 21.55 6.61 -80.65
N ILE A 176 22.02 5.41 -80.98
CA ILE A 176 22.03 4.25 -80.07
C ILE A 176 23.04 4.45 -78.93
N GLU A 177 24.20 5.04 -79.19
CA GLU A 177 25.21 5.34 -78.17
C GLU A 177 24.73 6.41 -77.18
N GLU A 178 24.10 7.47 -77.67
CA GLU A 178 23.49 8.51 -76.83
C GLU A 178 22.29 7.97 -76.02
N LEU A 179 21.43 7.14 -76.61
CA LEU A 179 20.34 6.47 -75.88
C LEU A 179 20.84 5.49 -74.81
N LYS A 180 22.00 4.84 -75.02
CA LYS A 180 22.65 4.03 -73.97
C LYS A 180 23.19 4.90 -72.84
N ARG A 181 23.84 6.03 -73.16
CA ARG A 181 24.34 6.99 -72.16
C ARG A 181 23.19 7.51 -71.28
N GLN A 182 22.09 7.93 -71.91
CA GLN A 182 20.87 8.35 -71.22
C GLN A 182 20.27 7.23 -70.37
N LEU A 183 20.22 5.98 -70.86
CA LEU A 183 19.75 4.83 -70.07
C LEU A 183 20.64 4.52 -68.86
N GLU A 184 21.96 4.68 -68.97
CA GLU A 184 22.89 4.54 -67.84
C GLU A 184 22.75 5.67 -66.82
N GLU A 185 22.54 6.90 -67.27
CA GLU A 185 22.29 8.08 -66.42
C GLU A 185 20.96 7.93 -65.67
N GLU A 186 19.88 7.54 -66.35
CA GLU A 186 18.59 7.18 -65.74
C GLU A 186 18.69 6.00 -64.77
N THR A 187 19.50 4.98 -65.08
CA THR A 187 19.71 3.84 -64.17
C THR A 187 20.43 4.26 -62.89
N LYS A 188 21.42 5.16 -62.99
CA LYS A 188 22.12 5.75 -61.82
C LYS A 188 21.18 6.65 -61.02
N ALA A 189 20.40 7.51 -61.68
CA ALA A 189 19.40 8.37 -61.04
C ALA A 189 18.33 7.55 -60.29
N LYS A 190 17.80 6.49 -60.92
CA LYS A 190 16.87 5.55 -60.31
C LYS A 190 17.45 4.82 -59.09
N GLY A 191 18.74 4.46 -59.13
CA GLY A 191 19.45 3.89 -57.98
C GLY A 191 19.55 4.88 -56.81
N ALA A 192 19.94 6.12 -57.08
CA ALA A 192 20.00 7.18 -56.07
C ALA A 192 18.61 7.48 -55.47
N LEU A 193 17.57 7.57 -56.29
CA LEU A 193 16.18 7.76 -55.84
C LEU A 193 15.66 6.56 -55.02
N ALA A 194 16.06 5.33 -55.34
CA ALA A 194 15.69 4.16 -54.55
C ALA A 194 16.33 4.19 -53.14
N HIS A 195 17.60 4.57 -53.03
CA HIS A 195 18.26 4.74 -51.73
C HIS A 195 17.66 5.91 -50.93
N ALA A 196 17.38 7.06 -51.58
CA ALA A 196 16.73 8.19 -50.93
C ALA A 196 15.32 7.84 -50.42
N LEU A 197 14.54 7.09 -51.21
CA LEU A 197 13.23 6.58 -50.80
C LEU A 197 13.32 5.56 -49.65
N GLN A 198 14.39 4.76 -49.60
CA GLN A 198 14.60 3.81 -48.51
C GLN A 198 15.01 4.52 -47.20
N SER A 199 15.86 5.54 -47.26
CA SER A 199 16.17 6.41 -46.11
C SER A 199 14.89 7.08 -45.60
N ALA A 200 14.19 7.82 -46.48
CA ALA A 200 12.98 8.56 -46.11
C ALA A 200 11.87 7.68 -45.52
N ARG A 201 11.83 6.38 -45.87
CA ARG A 201 10.94 5.40 -45.21
C ARG A 201 11.40 5.09 -43.79
N HIS A 202 12.67 4.73 -43.61
CA HIS A 202 13.23 4.49 -42.27
C HIS A 202 13.07 5.72 -41.35
N ASP A 203 13.29 6.92 -41.90
CA ASP A 203 13.07 8.20 -41.20
C ASP A 203 11.59 8.39 -40.81
N CYS A 204 10.64 8.02 -41.69
CA CYS A 204 9.20 8.05 -41.40
C CYS A 204 8.73 6.97 -40.41
N ASP A 205 9.39 5.82 -40.39
CA ASP A 205 9.07 4.73 -39.46
C ASP A 205 9.58 5.07 -38.05
N LEU A 206 10.82 5.59 -37.93
CA LEU A 206 11.38 6.09 -36.66
C LEU A 206 10.56 7.26 -36.08
N LEU A 207 10.13 8.21 -36.92
CA LEU A 207 9.25 9.30 -36.50
C LEU A 207 7.85 8.83 -36.07
N ARG A 208 7.42 7.63 -36.49
CA ARG A 208 6.17 7.02 -36.03
C ARG A 208 6.35 6.36 -34.67
N GLU A 209 7.42 5.60 -34.48
CA GLU A 209 7.75 4.98 -33.18
C GLU A 209 7.83 6.06 -32.09
N GLN A 210 8.56 7.15 -32.34
CA GLN A 210 8.63 8.32 -31.44
C GLN A 210 7.26 8.99 -31.19
N TYR A 211 6.38 9.05 -32.19
CA TYR A 211 5.04 9.62 -32.04
C TYR A 211 4.11 8.72 -31.21
N GLU A 212 4.26 7.41 -31.34
CA GLU A 212 3.51 6.42 -30.56
C GLU A 212 3.99 6.42 -29.10
N GLU A 213 5.31 6.45 -28.84
CA GLU A 213 5.91 6.63 -27.50
C GLU A 213 5.42 7.92 -26.80
N GLU A 214 5.45 9.07 -27.48
CA GLU A 214 4.98 10.35 -26.92
C GLU A 214 3.47 10.35 -26.63
N GLN A 215 2.65 9.65 -27.42
CA GLN A 215 1.22 9.51 -27.15
C GLN A 215 0.95 8.57 -25.97
N GLU A 216 1.75 7.52 -25.78
CA GLU A 216 1.67 6.70 -24.56
C GLU A 216 2.11 7.49 -23.32
N ALA A 217 3.25 8.18 -23.36
CA ALA A 217 3.74 9.04 -22.27
C ALA A 217 2.73 10.13 -21.88
N LYS A 218 2.08 10.75 -22.87
CA LYS A 218 0.98 11.69 -22.65
C LYS A 218 -0.26 11.03 -22.03
N ALA A 219 -0.61 9.81 -22.43
CA ALA A 219 -1.71 9.05 -21.83
C ALA A 219 -1.37 8.61 -20.39
N GLU A 220 -0.12 8.29 -20.07
CA GLU A 220 0.39 8.05 -18.72
C GLU A 220 0.21 9.29 -17.84
N LEU A 221 0.70 10.45 -18.30
CA LEU A 221 0.59 11.73 -17.60
C LEU A 221 -0.87 12.16 -17.37
N GLN A 222 -1.75 11.94 -18.35
CA GLN A 222 -3.18 12.25 -18.22
C GLN A 222 -3.89 11.31 -17.23
N ARG A 223 -3.52 10.01 -17.19
CA ARG A 223 -3.96 9.08 -16.14
C ARG A 223 -3.47 9.51 -14.75
N GLY A 224 -2.20 9.90 -14.63
CA GLY A 224 -1.61 10.41 -13.39
C GLY A 224 -2.29 11.68 -12.87
N MET A 225 -2.54 12.65 -13.75
CA MET A 225 -3.27 13.88 -13.41
C MET A 225 -4.70 13.59 -12.94
N SER A 226 -5.42 12.68 -13.62
CA SER A 226 -6.77 12.29 -13.20
C SER A 226 -6.78 11.63 -11.82
N LYS A 227 -5.77 10.79 -11.51
CA LYS A 227 -5.62 10.17 -10.19
C LYS A 227 -5.34 11.22 -9.11
N ALA A 228 -4.36 12.09 -9.33
CA ALA A 228 -4.01 13.16 -8.39
C ALA A 228 -5.21 14.10 -8.10
N ASN A 229 -5.99 14.46 -9.12
CA ASN A 229 -7.21 15.25 -8.95
C ASN A 229 -8.28 14.51 -8.09
N SER A 230 -8.43 13.19 -8.27
CA SER A 230 -9.35 12.39 -7.44
C SER A 230 -8.89 12.28 -5.98
N GLU A 231 -7.58 12.18 -5.74
CA GLU A 231 -6.99 12.16 -4.39
C GLU A 231 -7.16 13.53 -3.71
N VAL A 232 -6.91 14.64 -4.41
CA VAL A 232 -7.16 16.01 -3.90
C VAL A 232 -8.63 16.23 -3.57
N ALA A 233 -9.56 15.74 -4.40
CA ALA A 233 -10.99 15.81 -4.11
C ALA A 233 -11.34 15.00 -2.84
N GLN A 234 -10.83 13.77 -2.71
CA GLN A 234 -11.05 12.93 -1.53
C GLN A 234 -10.50 13.59 -0.24
N TRP A 235 -9.33 14.23 -0.30
CA TRP A 235 -8.74 14.93 0.85
C TRP A 235 -9.55 16.17 1.27
N ARG A 236 -10.15 16.90 0.31
CA ARG A 236 -11.07 18.01 0.63
C ARG A 236 -12.30 17.49 1.36
N THR A 237 -12.99 16.49 0.81
CA THR A 237 -14.18 15.93 1.45
C THR A 237 -13.87 15.39 2.85
N LYS A 238 -12.78 14.63 3.03
CA LYS A 238 -12.35 14.14 4.36
C LYS A 238 -12.05 15.25 5.37
N TYR A 239 -11.57 16.40 4.93
CA TYR A 239 -11.34 17.54 5.82
C TYR A 239 -12.65 18.26 6.15
N GLU A 240 -13.50 18.48 5.14
CA GLU A 240 -14.83 19.10 5.27
C GLU A 240 -15.80 18.25 6.12
N THR A 241 -15.70 16.92 6.09
CA THR A 241 -16.46 16.03 6.99
C THR A 241 -15.71 15.80 8.30
N ASP A 242 -14.58 15.11 8.27
CA ASP A 242 -14.02 14.45 9.46
C ASP A 242 -13.24 15.40 10.38
N ALA A 243 -12.86 16.60 9.91
CA ALA A 243 -12.24 17.61 10.76
C ALA A 243 -13.30 18.57 11.33
N ILE A 244 -14.27 19.02 10.51
CA ILE A 244 -15.33 19.92 10.96
C ILE A 244 -16.23 19.21 11.99
N GLN A 245 -16.73 18.00 11.68
CA GLN A 245 -17.59 17.25 12.61
C GLN A 245 -16.91 16.99 13.97
N ARG A 246 -15.64 16.58 13.98
CA ARG A 246 -14.88 16.43 15.24
C ARG A 246 -14.71 17.75 16.00
N THR A 247 -14.63 18.87 15.30
CA THR A 247 -14.54 20.20 15.94
C THR A 247 -15.88 20.61 16.55
N GLU A 248 -17.00 20.32 15.86
CA GLU A 248 -18.35 20.53 16.36
C GLU A 248 -18.68 19.62 17.55
N GLU A 249 -18.28 18.34 17.51
CA GLU A 249 -18.38 17.39 18.62
C GLU A 249 -17.58 17.87 19.85
N LEU A 250 -16.38 18.41 19.64
CA LEU A 250 -15.55 18.97 20.72
C LEU A 250 -16.15 20.26 21.30
N GLU A 251 -16.71 21.15 20.48
CA GLU A 251 -17.45 22.33 20.94
C GLU A 251 -18.71 21.94 21.73
N GLU A 252 -19.46 20.94 21.28
CA GLU A 252 -20.66 20.47 21.99
C GLU A 252 -20.31 19.74 23.30
N ALA A 253 -19.24 18.93 23.31
CA ALA A 253 -18.71 18.29 24.52
C ALA A 253 -18.22 19.34 25.54
N LYS A 254 -17.48 20.36 25.09
CA LYS A 254 -17.05 21.51 25.88
C LYS A 254 -18.25 22.28 26.46
N LYS A 255 -19.31 22.49 25.67
CA LYS A 255 -20.56 23.10 26.15
C LYS A 255 -21.27 22.25 27.20
N LYS A 256 -21.34 20.93 27.01
CA LYS A 256 -21.90 19.97 27.99
C LYS A 256 -21.09 19.93 29.29
N LEU A 257 -19.77 20.06 29.22
CA LEU A 257 -18.90 20.17 30.40
C LEU A 257 -19.06 21.51 31.12
N ALA A 258 -19.17 22.62 30.39
CA ALA A 258 -19.44 23.94 30.97
C ALA A 258 -20.78 24.00 31.69
N GLN A 259 -21.84 23.43 31.11
CA GLN A 259 -23.15 23.32 31.78
C GLN A 259 -23.04 22.51 33.08
N ARG A 260 -22.40 21.32 33.04
CA ARG A 260 -22.20 20.48 34.24
C ARG A 260 -21.37 21.16 35.33
N LEU A 261 -20.44 22.04 34.96
CA LEU A 261 -19.69 22.85 35.93
C LEU A 261 -20.62 23.86 36.60
N GLN A 262 -21.41 24.61 35.83
CA GLN A 262 -22.41 25.53 36.37
C GLN A 262 -23.44 24.81 37.26
N ASP A 263 -24.01 23.69 36.80
CA ASP A 263 -24.97 22.87 37.56
C ASP A 263 -24.37 22.43 38.91
N ALA A 264 -23.08 22.10 38.94
CA ALA A 264 -22.35 21.73 40.15
C ALA A 264 -22.04 22.92 41.07
N GLU A 265 -21.68 24.08 40.50
CA GLU A 265 -21.45 25.33 41.24
C GLU A 265 -22.76 25.81 41.92
N GLU A 266 -23.88 25.80 41.21
CA GLU A 266 -25.22 26.09 41.76
C GLU A 266 -25.61 25.09 42.86
N HIS A 267 -25.30 23.80 42.68
CA HIS A 267 -25.49 22.79 43.73
C HIS A 267 -24.61 23.05 44.98
N ILE A 268 -23.37 23.49 44.81
CA ILE A 268 -22.46 23.83 45.91
C ILE A 268 -22.97 25.06 46.66
N GLU A 269 -23.45 26.10 45.98
CA GLU A 269 -24.05 27.26 46.63
C GLU A 269 -25.35 26.90 47.38
N ALA A 270 -26.20 26.05 46.79
CA ALA A 270 -27.40 25.51 47.44
C ALA A 270 -27.07 24.66 48.68
N VAL A 271 -25.97 23.92 48.70
CA VAL A 271 -25.49 23.19 49.89
C VAL A 271 -24.89 24.15 50.93
N ASN A 272 -24.06 25.12 50.52
CA ASN A 272 -23.47 26.11 51.42
C ASN A 272 -24.53 26.95 52.15
N SER A 273 -25.59 27.37 51.46
CA SER A 273 -26.71 28.08 52.10
C SER A 273 -27.45 27.22 53.14
N LYS A 274 -27.63 25.92 52.88
CA LYS A 274 -28.15 24.96 53.86
C LYS A 274 -27.22 24.81 55.05
N CYS A 275 -25.91 24.61 54.84
CA CYS A 275 -24.92 24.53 55.92
C CYS A 275 -24.92 25.79 56.79
N ALA A 276 -24.96 26.98 56.19
CA ALA A 276 -25.06 28.25 56.91
C ALA A 276 -26.39 28.41 57.69
N SER A 277 -27.48 27.79 57.24
CA SER A 277 -28.74 27.73 58.01
C SER A 277 -28.66 26.73 59.17
N LEU A 278 -28.02 25.58 58.96
CA LEU A 278 -27.85 24.54 59.98
C LEU A 278 -26.95 25.02 61.11
N GLU A 279 -25.84 25.70 60.80
CA GLU A 279 -24.92 26.25 61.82
C GLU A 279 -25.62 27.32 62.68
N LYS A 280 -26.53 28.12 62.11
CA LYS A 280 -27.40 29.02 62.88
C LYS A 280 -28.37 28.27 63.79
N THR A 281 -28.98 27.17 63.33
CA THR A 281 -29.87 26.35 64.19
C THR A 281 -29.09 25.64 65.30
N LYS A 282 -27.89 25.14 65.02
CA LYS A 282 -26.96 24.55 65.99
C LYS A 282 -26.59 25.57 67.07
N GLN A 283 -26.19 26.78 66.70
CA GLN A 283 -25.88 27.83 67.68
C GLN A 283 -27.12 28.17 68.54
N ARG A 284 -28.32 28.24 67.95
CA ARG A 284 -29.56 28.48 68.70
C ARG A 284 -29.84 27.36 69.72
N LEU A 285 -29.73 26.10 69.29
CA LEU A 285 -29.90 24.93 70.15
C LEU A 285 -28.82 24.83 71.23
N GLN A 286 -27.58 25.22 70.94
CA GLN A 286 -26.52 25.25 71.93
C GLN A 286 -26.79 26.31 73.01
N ASN A 287 -27.24 27.50 72.64
CA ASN A 287 -27.69 28.52 73.59
C ASN A 287 -28.88 28.02 74.43
N GLU A 288 -29.86 27.32 73.81
CA GLU A 288 -31.00 26.70 74.54
C GLU A 288 -30.53 25.65 75.56
N VAL A 289 -29.48 24.88 75.27
CA VAL A 289 -28.88 23.93 76.22
C VAL A 289 -28.15 24.66 77.35
N GLU A 290 -27.43 25.74 77.06
CA GLU A 290 -26.74 26.56 78.07
C GLU A 290 -27.75 27.23 79.03
N ASP A 291 -28.86 27.76 78.53
CA ASP A 291 -29.98 28.29 79.34
C ASP A 291 -30.63 27.20 80.21
N LEU A 292 -30.90 26.02 79.64
CA LEU A 292 -31.48 24.88 80.38
C LEU A 292 -30.54 24.35 81.47
N MET A 293 -29.22 24.36 81.25
CA MET A 293 -28.24 24.02 82.30
C MET A 293 -28.32 24.99 83.48
N ILE A 294 -28.42 26.30 83.20
CA ILE A 294 -28.56 27.33 84.25
C ILE A 294 -29.85 27.14 85.05
N ASP A 295 -30.96 26.79 84.41
CA ASP A 295 -32.22 26.51 85.11
C ASP A 295 -32.18 25.19 85.93
N VAL A 296 -31.44 24.18 85.48
CA VAL A 296 -31.17 22.96 86.28
C VAL A 296 -30.31 23.27 87.51
N GLU A 297 -29.25 24.08 87.37
CA GLU A 297 -28.46 24.54 88.52
C GLU A 297 -29.29 25.36 89.51
N ARG A 298 -30.13 26.27 89.00
CA ARG A 298 -31.09 27.05 89.79
C ARG A 298 -32.06 26.15 90.54
N ALA A 299 -32.67 25.16 89.87
CA ALA A 299 -33.59 24.20 90.48
C ALA A 299 -32.92 23.36 91.57
N ASN A 300 -31.70 22.86 91.32
CA ASN A 300 -30.91 22.11 92.31
C ASN A 300 -30.57 22.97 93.54
N SER A 301 -30.21 24.25 93.35
CA SER A 301 -29.97 25.18 94.46
C SER A 301 -31.23 25.43 95.32
N ALA A 302 -32.40 25.52 94.67
CA ALA A 302 -33.68 25.68 95.34
C ALA A 302 -34.08 24.40 96.11
N ALA A 303 -33.85 23.21 95.52
CA ALA A 303 -34.08 21.92 96.17
C ALA A 303 -33.20 21.76 97.43
N ALA A 304 -31.91 22.08 97.35
CA ALA A 304 -31.00 22.06 98.50
C ALA A 304 -31.42 23.06 99.60
N ALA A 305 -31.93 24.23 99.23
CA ALA A 305 -32.46 25.21 100.17
C ALA A 305 -33.78 24.76 100.82
N LEU A 306 -34.62 23.99 100.12
CA LEU A 306 -35.84 23.38 100.67
C LEU A 306 -35.53 22.21 101.61
N ASP A 307 -34.62 21.30 101.25
CA ASP A 307 -34.17 20.21 102.13
C ASP A 307 -33.55 20.76 103.44
N LYS A 308 -32.74 21.82 103.35
CA LYS A 308 -32.23 22.51 104.55
C LYS A 308 -33.35 23.11 105.42
N LYS A 309 -34.45 23.59 104.83
CA LYS A 309 -35.64 24.03 105.59
C LYS A 309 -36.40 22.85 106.19
N GLN A 310 -36.57 21.75 105.45
CA GLN A 310 -37.24 20.54 105.92
C GLN A 310 -36.54 19.98 107.17
N ARG A 311 -35.22 19.78 107.11
CA ARG A 311 -34.40 19.33 108.27
C ARG A 311 -34.52 20.26 109.48
N ASN A 312 -34.68 21.57 109.27
CA ASN A 312 -34.92 22.53 110.36
C ASN A 312 -36.33 22.36 110.96
N PHE A 313 -37.37 22.14 110.14
CA PHE A 313 -38.72 21.85 110.64
C PHE A 313 -38.77 20.51 111.37
N ASP A 314 -38.13 19.46 110.85
CA ASP A 314 -38.06 18.15 111.48
C ASP A 314 -37.35 18.22 112.84
N LYS A 315 -36.27 19.00 112.95
CA LYS A 315 -35.65 19.29 114.25
C LYS A 315 -36.62 20.02 115.19
N ILE A 316 -37.28 21.09 114.73
CA ILE A 316 -38.22 21.84 115.57
C ILE A 316 -39.37 20.93 116.05
N LEU A 317 -39.86 20.02 115.21
CA LEU A 317 -40.87 19.03 115.58
C LEU A 317 -40.35 17.99 116.57
N ALA A 318 -39.08 17.59 116.49
CA ALA A 318 -38.44 16.74 117.51
C ALA A 318 -38.29 17.48 118.85
N ASP A 319 -37.77 18.71 118.82
CA ASP A 319 -37.60 19.57 120.01
C ASP A 319 -38.96 19.83 120.71
N TRP A 320 -40.08 19.92 119.97
CA TRP A 320 -41.43 20.04 120.53
C TRP A 320 -42.03 18.72 121.03
N LYS A 321 -41.75 17.59 120.37
CA LYS A 321 -42.16 16.26 120.85
C LYS A 321 -41.50 15.92 122.18
N GLN A 322 -40.19 16.15 122.29
CA GLN A 322 -39.45 15.95 123.54
C GLN A 322 -40.08 16.76 124.68
N LYS A 323 -40.39 18.05 124.47
CA LYS A 323 -41.07 18.90 125.47
C LYS A 323 -42.45 18.40 125.86
N PHE A 324 -43.21 17.84 124.90
CA PHE A 324 -44.50 17.23 125.19
C PHE A 324 -44.35 15.98 126.06
N GLU A 325 -43.38 15.12 125.74
CA GLU A 325 -43.05 13.91 126.51
C GLU A 325 -42.54 14.26 127.93
N GLU A 326 -41.72 15.31 128.06
CA GLU A 326 -41.27 15.86 129.35
C GLU A 326 -42.44 16.38 130.18
N CYS A 327 -43.29 17.26 129.63
CA CYS A 327 -44.47 17.77 130.35
C CYS A 327 -45.52 16.67 130.64
N GLN A 328 -45.61 15.62 129.83
CA GLN A 328 -46.45 14.45 130.14
C GLN A 328 -45.88 13.69 131.35
N ALA A 329 -44.57 13.46 131.40
CA ALA A 329 -43.93 12.80 132.53
C ALA A 329 -44.08 13.62 133.83
N GLU A 330 -43.97 14.95 133.76
CA GLU A 330 -44.26 15.86 134.88
C GLU A 330 -45.73 15.75 135.34
N LEU A 331 -46.69 15.72 134.41
CA LEU A 331 -48.11 15.54 134.72
C LEU A 331 -48.40 14.19 135.37
N GLU A 332 -47.80 13.11 134.88
CA GLU A 332 -47.95 11.76 135.47
C GLU A 332 -47.32 11.68 136.87
N ALA A 333 -46.18 12.35 137.09
CA ALA A 333 -45.56 12.48 138.41
C ALA A 333 -46.44 13.27 139.38
N ALA A 334 -46.96 14.44 138.97
CA ALA A 334 -47.86 15.26 139.79
C ALA A 334 -49.19 14.55 140.10
N GLN A 335 -49.74 13.77 139.15
CA GLN A 335 -50.91 12.92 139.41
C GLN A 335 -50.59 11.80 140.41
N LYS A 336 -49.40 11.20 140.35
CA LYS A 336 -48.95 10.17 141.30
C LYS A 336 -48.79 10.75 142.70
N GLU A 337 -48.21 11.94 142.81
CA GLU A 337 -48.06 12.68 144.07
C GLU A 337 -49.43 13.10 144.67
N SER A 338 -50.33 13.61 143.83
CA SER A 338 -51.72 13.91 144.23
C SER A 338 -52.45 12.67 144.78
N ARG A 339 -52.24 11.49 144.17
CA ARG A 339 -52.77 10.22 144.67
C ARG A 339 -52.13 9.80 146.00
N SER A 340 -50.81 9.93 146.18
CA SER A 340 -50.18 9.62 147.48
C SER A 340 -50.63 10.57 148.59
N LEU A 341 -50.67 11.88 148.34
CA LEU A 341 -51.21 12.88 149.27
C LEU A 341 -52.69 12.59 149.62
N SER A 342 -53.50 12.15 148.66
CA SER A 342 -54.87 11.71 148.92
C SER A 342 -54.93 10.49 149.85
N THR A 343 -54.02 9.51 149.72
CA THR A 343 -53.93 8.39 150.68
C THR A 343 -53.40 8.80 152.05
N GLU A 344 -52.54 9.82 152.14
CA GLU A 344 -52.08 10.38 153.42
C GLU A 344 -53.18 11.15 154.13
N VAL A 345 -53.97 11.95 153.41
CA VAL A 345 -55.18 12.58 153.93
C VAL A 345 -56.18 11.54 154.44
N PHE A 346 -56.32 10.39 153.76
CA PHE A 346 -57.17 9.30 154.24
C PHE A 346 -56.62 8.69 155.55
N LYS A 347 -55.32 8.36 155.62
CA LYS A 347 -54.67 7.88 156.86
C LYS A 347 -54.83 8.86 158.03
N MET A 348 -54.66 10.16 157.77
CA MET A 348 -54.82 11.22 158.77
C MET A 348 -56.27 11.39 159.23
N LYS A 349 -57.26 11.14 158.37
CA LYS A 349 -58.67 11.08 158.77
C LYS A 349 -58.94 9.89 159.68
N ASN A 350 -58.52 8.69 159.30
CA ASN A 350 -58.68 7.50 160.13
C ASN A 350 -58.02 7.67 161.50
N ALA A 351 -56.79 8.18 161.56
CA ALA A 351 -56.10 8.45 162.84
C ALA A 351 -56.78 9.54 163.68
N TYR A 352 -57.48 10.49 163.05
CA TYR A 352 -58.30 11.50 163.74
C TYR A 352 -59.63 10.92 164.26
N GLU A 353 -60.27 10.04 163.49
CA GLU A 353 -61.47 9.30 163.91
C GLU A 353 -61.14 8.35 165.07
N GLU A 354 -60.03 7.61 165.00
CA GLU A 354 -59.50 6.78 166.10
C GLU A 354 -59.22 7.62 167.37
N ALA A 355 -58.69 8.85 167.23
CA ALA A 355 -58.47 9.76 168.34
C ALA A 355 -59.77 10.36 168.91
N LEU A 356 -60.81 10.52 168.10
CA LEU A 356 -62.15 10.90 168.56
C LEU A 356 -62.84 9.77 169.33
N ASP A 357 -62.71 8.53 168.87
CA ASP A 357 -63.21 7.35 169.59
C ASP A 357 -62.50 7.17 170.94
N GLN A 358 -61.18 7.36 171.00
CA GLN A 358 -60.42 7.39 172.26
C GLN A 358 -60.89 8.53 173.19
N LEU A 359 -61.22 9.70 172.64
CA LEU A 359 -61.80 10.80 173.42
C LEU A 359 -63.22 10.47 173.91
N GLU A 360 -64.01 9.71 173.16
CA GLU A 360 -65.31 9.19 173.62
C GLU A 360 -65.16 8.15 174.74
N THR A 361 -64.22 7.20 174.65
CA THR A 361 -64.00 6.23 175.73
C THR A 361 -63.56 6.92 177.01
N LEU A 362 -62.61 7.86 176.94
CA LEU A 362 -62.18 8.67 178.09
C LEU A 362 -63.33 9.50 178.69
N LYS A 363 -64.26 10.02 177.88
CA LYS A 363 -65.48 10.70 178.38
C LYS A 363 -66.43 9.75 179.11
N ARG A 364 -66.58 8.52 178.62
CA ARG A 364 -67.42 7.49 179.26
C ARG A 364 -66.80 7.03 180.58
N GLU A 365 -65.49 6.80 180.62
CA GLU A 365 -64.73 6.48 181.84
C GLU A 365 -64.82 7.60 182.89
N ASN A 366 -64.61 8.86 182.48
CA ASN A 366 -64.75 10.01 183.38
C ASN A 366 -66.18 10.14 183.93
N LYS A 367 -67.21 9.86 183.11
CA LYS A 367 -68.60 9.82 183.59
C LYS A 367 -68.85 8.68 184.58
N ASN A 368 -68.25 7.51 184.37
CA ASN A 368 -68.36 6.38 185.31
C ASN A 368 -67.69 6.73 186.66
N LEU A 369 -66.49 7.33 186.63
CA LEU A 369 -65.80 7.82 187.83
C LEU A 369 -66.59 8.92 188.56
N GLN A 370 -67.29 9.79 187.83
CA GLN A 370 -68.23 10.76 188.43
C GLN A 370 -69.42 10.07 189.12
N GLN A 371 -69.92 8.96 188.58
CA GLN A 371 -70.97 8.17 189.23
C GLN A 371 -70.45 7.50 190.51
N GLU A 372 -69.29 6.84 190.47
CA GLU A 372 -68.67 6.23 191.67
C GLU A 372 -68.42 7.26 192.78
N ILE A 373 -68.00 8.48 192.43
CA ILE A 373 -67.86 9.60 193.40
C ILE A 373 -69.21 10.02 193.98
N SER A 374 -70.29 10.01 193.18
CA SER A 374 -71.65 10.30 193.65
C SER A 374 -72.13 9.23 194.63
N ASP A 375 -72.01 7.96 194.26
CA ASP A 375 -72.49 6.82 195.04
C ASP A 375 -71.76 6.74 196.41
N LEU A 376 -70.45 6.97 196.42
CA LEU A 376 -69.65 7.08 197.65
C LEU A 376 -70.03 8.29 198.51
N THR A 377 -70.50 9.38 197.90
CA THR A 377 -70.98 10.57 198.62
C THR A 377 -72.35 10.33 199.27
N GLU A 378 -73.25 9.59 198.62
CA GLU A 378 -74.55 9.22 199.20
C GLU A 378 -74.38 8.28 200.40
N HIS A 379 -73.53 7.25 200.31
CA HIS A 379 -73.24 6.36 201.45
C HIS A 379 -72.67 7.09 202.68
N LEU A 380 -71.85 8.14 202.48
CA LEU A 380 -71.38 8.99 203.58
C LEU A 380 -72.53 9.77 204.25
N ALA A 381 -73.50 10.24 203.46
CA ALA A 381 -74.69 10.93 203.97
C ALA A 381 -75.65 10.00 204.72
N GLU A 382 -75.77 8.73 204.30
CA GLU A 382 -76.53 7.69 205.02
C GLU A 382 -75.89 7.35 206.38
N SER A 383 -74.58 7.14 206.40
CA SER A 383 -73.82 6.84 207.62
C SER A 383 -73.97 7.93 208.70
N SER A 384 -74.11 9.20 208.29
CA SER A 384 -74.35 10.31 209.21
C SER A 384 -75.77 10.33 209.83
N LYS A 385 -76.78 9.69 209.22
CA LYS A 385 -78.15 9.63 209.77
C LYS A 385 -78.28 8.56 210.83
N ALA A 386 -77.72 7.37 210.58
CA ALA A 386 -77.76 6.23 211.50
C ALA A 386 -77.18 6.56 212.89
N LEU A 387 -76.18 7.46 212.95
CA LEU A 387 -75.56 7.91 214.20
C LEU A 387 -76.54 8.64 215.15
N HIS A 388 -77.58 9.31 214.62
CA HIS A 388 -78.42 10.21 215.39
C HIS A 388 -79.69 9.54 215.98
N GLU A 389 -80.10 8.39 215.43
CA GLU A 389 -81.28 7.66 215.92
C GLU A 389 -81.00 6.88 217.21
N VAL A 390 -79.77 6.34 217.34
CA VAL A 390 -79.31 5.54 218.49
C VAL A 390 -79.38 6.33 219.81
N GLU A 391 -79.07 7.63 219.78
CA GLU A 391 -79.02 8.46 220.99
C GLU A 391 -80.42 8.79 221.55
N LYS A 392 -81.47 8.66 220.70
CA LYS A 392 -82.86 8.96 221.06
C LYS A 392 -83.58 7.77 221.71
N ALA A 393 -83.28 6.54 221.27
CA ALA A 393 -83.93 5.31 221.73
C ALA A 393 -83.68 4.98 223.22
N LYS A 394 -82.57 5.48 223.79
CA LYS A 394 -82.16 5.20 225.18
C LYS A 394 -83.14 5.71 226.25
N LYS A 395 -84.03 6.66 225.92
CA LYS A 395 -84.82 7.42 226.92
C LYS A 395 -86.28 6.98 227.10
N THR A 396 -86.79 6.05 226.29
CA THR A 396 -88.18 5.55 226.38
C THR A 396 -88.30 4.19 227.08
N ALA A 397 -87.27 3.34 226.97
CA ALA A 397 -87.30 1.95 227.45
C ALA A 397 -87.44 1.76 228.98
N GLU A 398 -87.32 2.83 229.78
CA GLU A 398 -87.51 2.75 231.24
C GLU A 398 -88.99 2.79 231.68
N GLN A 399 -89.91 3.24 230.82
CA GLN A 399 -91.34 3.42 231.16
C GLN A 399 -92.20 2.19 230.81
N GLU A 400 -91.96 1.56 229.66
CA GLU A 400 -92.85 0.57 229.02
C GLU A 400 -92.96 -0.77 229.79
N LYS A 401 -92.08 -0.99 230.78
CA LYS A 401 -92.02 -2.23 231.56
C LYS A 401 -93.25 -2.50 232.45
N SER A 402 -94.07 -1.49 232.76
CA SER A 402 -95.09 -1.59 233.82
C SER A 402 -96.49 -2.00 233.38
N GLU A 403 -96.83 -1.94 232.09
CA GLU A 403 -98.25 -1.94 231.65
C GLU A 403 -98.69 -3.24 230.96
N ILE A 404 -97.76 -4.00 230.37
CA ILE A 404 -98.06 -5.17 229.52
C ILE A 404 -98.74 -6.32 230.28
N GLN A 405 -98.54 -6.44 231.61
CA GLN A 405 -98.98 -7.60 232.38
C GLN A 405 -100.51 -7.69 232.62
N SER A 406 -101.28 -6.66 232.27
CA SER A 406 -102.75 -6.64 232.48
C SER A 406 -103.59 -7.04 231.26
N ALA A 407 -103.00 -7.16 230.07
CA ALA A 407 -103.76 -7.25 228.81
C ALA A 407 -104.01 -8.68 228.29
N LEU A 408 -103.52 -9.71 228.98
CA LEU A 408 -103.52 -11.09 228.47
C LEU A 408 -104.86 -11.83 228.68
N GLU A 409 -105.59 -11.52 229.75
CA GLU A 409 -106.75 -12.30 230.20
C GLU A 409 -108.06 -11.99 229.42
N GLU A 410 -108.10 -10.89 228.65
CA GLU A 410 -109.31 -10.47 227.92
C GLU A 410 -109.44 -11.09 226.52
N ALA A 411 -108.35 -11.69 225.99
CA ALA A 411 -108.28 -12.18 224.61
C ALA A 411 -109.09 -13.46 224.33
N GLU A 412 -109.33 -14.28 225.36
CA GLU A 412 -109.93 -15.62 225.18
C GLU A 412 -111.44 -15.58 224.87
N ALA A 413 -112.13 -14.47 225.16
CA ALA A 413 -113.59 -14.37 225.05
C ALA A 413 -114.14 -14.10 223.64
N SER A 414 -113.30 -13.70 222.66
CA SER A 414 -113.80 -13.28 221.32
C SER A 414 -113.99 -14.42 220.31
N LEU A 415 -113.48 -15.63 220.59
CA LEU A 415 -113.36 -16.70 219.58
C LEU A 415 -114.72 -17.30 219.16
N GLU A 416 -115.67 -17.43 220.09
CA GLU A 416 -116.99 -18.05 219.84
C GLU A 416 -117.88 -17.28 218.84
N HIS A 417 -117.54 -16.03 218.51
CA HIS A 417 -118.37 -15.19 217.63
C HIS A 417 -118.21 -15.52 216.12
N GLU A 418 -117.06 -16.03 215.69
CA GLU A 418 -116.74 -16.16 214.26
C GLU A 418 -117.43 -17.34 213.56
N GLU A 419 -117.72 -18.43 214.29
CA GLU A 419 -118.27 -19.66 213.70
C GLU A 419 -119.62 -19.44 213.00
N SER A 420 -120.43 -18.47 213.49
CA SER A 420 -121.72 -18.11 212.90
C SER A 420 -121.65 -17.44 211.52
N LYS A 421 -120.46 -17.00 211.06
CA LYS A 421 -120.30 -16.33 209.76
C LYS A 421 -120.11 -17.31 208.61
N LEU A 422 -119.49 -18.47 208.88
CA LEU A 422 -119.06 -19.44 207.86
C LEU A 422 -120.23 -19.94 206.99
N LEU A 423 -121.38 -20.18 207.60
CA LEU A 423 -122.58 -20.73 206.97
C LEU A 423 -123.16 -19.85 205.84
N ARG A 424 -122.81 -18.55 205.80
CA ARG A 424 -123.34 -17.59 204.82
C ARG A 424 -122.62 -17.66 203.47
N ILE A 425 -121.30 -17.84 203.51
CA ILE A 425 -120.41 -17.85 202.34
C ILE A 425 -120.73 -19.04 201.40
N GLN A 426 -121.21 -20.14 201.96
CA GLN A 426 -121.42 -21.39 201.22
C GLN A 426 -122.62 -21.34 200.23
N LEU A 427 -123.48 -20.32 200.31
CA LEU A 427 -124.57 -20.11 199.34
C LEU A 427 -124.09 -19.34 198.10
N GLU A 428 -123.26 -18.31 198.28
CA GLU A 428 -122.77 -17.43 197.20
C GLU A 428 -121.92 -18.19 196.18
N MET A 429 -121.10 -19.13 196.65
CA MET A 429 -120.22 -19.98 195.83
C MET A 429 -120.97 -20.78 194.74
N ASN A 430 -122.22 -21.19 194.99
CA ASN A 430 -123.00 -21.97 194.02
C ASN A 430 -123.50 -21.13 192.85
N GLN A 431 -123.70 -19.82 193.05
CA GLN A 431 -124.25 -18.93 192.02
C GLN A 431 -123.19 -18.61 190.96
N ILE A 432 -121.96 -18.28 191.39
CA ILE A 432 -120.81 -17.96 190.52
C ILE A 432 -120.50 -19.09 189.53
N LYS A 433 -120.62 -20.36 189.97
CA LYS A 433 -120.34 -21.53 189.12
C LYS A 433 -121.19 -21.53 187.84
N SER A 434 -122.47 -21.16 187.94
CA SER A 434 -123.40 -21.16 186.81
C SER A 434 -123.08 -20.12 185.73
N GLU A 435 -122.38 -19.03 186.06
CA GLU A 435 -121.97 -18.02 185.09
C GLU A 435 -120.72 -18.39 184.30
N ILE A 436 -119.85 -19.23 184.88
CA ILE A 436 -118.61 -19.70 184.24
C ILE A 436 -118.94 -20.67 183.10
N ASP A 437 -119.82 -21.64 183.35
CA ASP A 437 -120.20 -22.67 182.37
C ASP A 437 -120.78 -22.04 181.07
N ARG A 438 -121.51 -20.91 181.19
CA ARG A 438 -122.05 -20.19 180.03
C ARG A 438 -120.97 -19.52 179.16
N LYS A 439 -119.94 -18.94 179.79
CA LYS A 439 -118.83 -18.24 179.09
C LYS A 439 -117.91 -19.18 178.32
N ILE A 440 -117.85 -20.46 178.70
CA ILE A 440 -117.08 -21.47 177.98
C ILE A 440 -117.74 -21.77 176.62
N ALA A 441 -119.06 -22.02 176.60
CA ALA A 441 -119.81 -22.27 175.38
C ALA A 441 -119.71 -21.11 174.36
N GLU A 442 -119.76 -19.86 174.84
CA GLU A 442 -119.57 -18.66 174.00
C GLU A 442 -118.18 -18.60 173.31
N LYS A 443 -117.16 -19.28 173.86
CA LYS A 443 -115.79 -19.28 173.29
C LYS A 443 -115.50 -20.42 172.34
N ASP A 444 -116.13 -21.58 172.50
CA ASP A 444 -115.96 -22.70 171.57
C ASP A 444 -116.51 -22.37 170.16
N GLU A 445 -117.61 -21.60 170.05
CA GLU A 445 -118.15 -21.16 168.76
C GLU A 445 -117.21 -20.17 168.01
N GLU A 446 -116.54 -19.26 168.73
CA GLU A 446 -115.53 -18.36 168.13
C GLU A 446 -114.35 -19.14 167.52
N ILE A 447 -113.87 -20.16 168.24
CA ILE A 447 -112.73 -20.99 167.83
C ILE A 447 -113.06 -21.75 166.53
N ASP A 448 -114.26 -22.32 166.43
CA ASP A 448 -114.68 -23.06 165.24
C ASP A 448 -114.93 -22.16 164.02
N GLN A 449 -115.39 -20.92 164.24
CA GLN A 449 -115.48 -19.92 163.17
C GLN A 449 -114.08 -19.51 162.66
N LEU A 450 -113.09 -19.37 163.54
CA LEU A 450 -111.71 -19.07 163.17
C LEU A 450 -111.05 -20.20 162.36
N LYS A 451 -111.25 -21.48 162.72
CA LYS A 451 -110.72 -22.63 161.95
C LYS A 451 -111.18 -22.60 160.49
N ARG A 452 -112.48 -22.38 160.24
CA ARG A 452 -113.07 -22.32 158.89
C ARG A 452 -112.48 -21.20 158.03
N ASN A 453 -112.14 -20.07 158.64
CA ASN A 453 -111.53 -18.94 157.93
C ASN A 453 -110.06 -19.24 157.54
N HIS A 454 -109.26 -19.82 158.43
CA HIS A 454 -107.88 -20.17 158.13
C HIS A 454 -107.76 -21.23 157.01
N GLN A 455 -108.66 -22.23 156.99
CA GLN A 455 -108.68 -23.25 155.93
C GLN A 455 -108.82 -22.64 154.53
N ARG A 456 -109.73 -21.67 154.35
CA ARG A 456 -109.92 -20.96 153.06
C ARG A 456 -108.68 -20.17 152.63
N VAL A 457 -107.94 -19.59 153.58
CA VAL A 457 -106.70 -18.85 153.28
C VAL A 457 -105.63 -19.81 152.74
N VAL A 458 -105.47 -20.99 153.36
CA VAL A 458 -104.53 -22.02 152.89
C VAL A 458 -104.87 -22.48 151.47
N GLU A 459 -106.14 -22.78 151.20
CA GLU A 459 -106.61 -23.17 149.86
C GLU A 459 -106.35 -22.08 148.80
N THR A 460 -106.54 -20.81 149.17
CA THR A 460 -106.27 -19.65 148.30
C THR A 460 -104.78 -19.51 148.01
N MET A 461 -103.92 -19.67 149.02
CA MET A 461 -102.46 -19.61 148.86
C MET A 461 -101.92 -20.77 148.01
N GLN A 462 -102.47 -21.98 148.14
CA GLN A 462 -102.08 -23.12 147.33
C GLN A 462 -102.39 -22.87 145.83
N SER A 463 -103.58 -22.34 145.51
CA SER A 463 -103.94 -22.00 144.13
C SER A 463 -103.04 -20.91 143.52
N ALA A 464 -102.51 -19.99 144.33
CA ALA A 464 -101.55 -18.98 143.89
C ALA A 464 -100.16 -19.58 143.60
N LEU A 465 -99.67 -20.45 144.49
CA LEU A 465 -98.40 -21.16 144.32
C LEU A 465 -98.38 -22.01 143.04
N ASP A 466 -99.46 -22.74 142.77
CA ASP A 466 -99.58 -23.58 141.57
C ASP A 466 -99.64 -22.75 140.27
N ALA A 467 -100.13 -21.51 140.33
CA ALA A 467 -100.09 -20.58 139.19
C ALA A 467 -98.66 -20.06 138.93
N GLU A 468 -97.93 -19.70 139.98
CA GLU A 468 -96.55 -19.22 139.88
C GLU A 468 -95.60 -20.31 139.35
N ILE A 469 -95.79 -21.57 139.78
CA ILE A 469 -95.04 -22.72 139.26
C ILE A 469 -95.27 -22.90 137.75
N ARG A 470 -96.49 -22.67 137.23
CA ARG A 470 -96.76 -22.71 135.78
C ARG A 470 -96.04 -21.57 135.05
N SER A 471 -96.21 -20.33 135.51
CA SER A 471 -95.55 -19.13 134.97
C SER A 471 -94.03 -19.30 134.85
N ARG A 472 -93.39 -19.74 135.94
CA ARG A 472 -91.94 -20.00 136.01
C ARG A 472 -91.48 -21.07 135.00
N ASN A 473 -92.26 -22.12 134.78
CA ASN A 473 -91.88 -23.20 133.87
C ASN A 473 -91.97 -22.78 132.40
N ASP A 474 -92.96 -21.97 132.01
CA ASP A 474 -93.04 -21.43 130.65
C ASP A 474 -91.96 -20.36 130.40
N ALA A 475 -91.66 -19.51 131.39
CA ALA A 475 -90.52 -18.59 131.33
C ALA A 475 -89.18 -19.33 131.16
N LEU A 476 -88.96 -20.44 131.86
CA LEU A 476 -87.79 -21.31 131.68
C LEU A 476 -87.74 -21.96 130.29
N ARG A 477 -88.89 -22.31 129.69
CA ARG A 477 -88.95 -22.85 128.33
C ARG A 477 -88.60 -21.80 127.28
N ILE A 478 -89.11 -20.57 127.43
CA ILE A 478 -88.77 -19.43 126.56
C ILE A 478 -87.28 -19.09 126.69
N LYS A 479 -86.75 -19.00 127.92
CA LYS A 479 -85.33 -18.76 128.17
C LYS A 479 -84.43 -19.78 127.44
N LYS A 480 -84.70 -21.08 127.60
CA LYS A 480 -83.92 -22.14 126.93
C LYS A 480 -83.98 -22.05 125.40
N LYS A 481 -85.11 -21.59 124.84
CA LYS A 481 -85.19 -21.34 123.40
C LYS A 481 -84.30 -20.17 122.99
N MET A 482 -84.36 -19.05 123.70
CA MET A 482 -83.52 -17.88 123.44
C MET A 482 -82.01 -18.18 123.59
N GLU A 483 -81.62 -19.02 124.55
CA GLU A 483 -80.23 -19.50 124.69
C GLU A 483 -79.81 -20.38 123.50
N GLY A 484 -80.72 -21.18 122.93
CA GLY A 484 -80.48 -21.93 121.70
C GLY A 484 -80.40 -21.04 120.45
N ASP A 485 -81.39 -20.17 120.25
CA ASP A 485 -81.46 -19.20 119.15
C ASP A 485 -80.21 -18.29 119.13
N LEU A 486 -79.69 -17.90 120.30
CA LEU A 486 -78.46 -17.10 120.45
C LEU A 486 -77.20 -17.88 120.07
N ASN A 487 -77.03 -19.11 120.57
CA ASN A 487 -75.89 -19.96 120.19
C ASN A 487 -75.86 -20.22 118.67
N GLU A 488 -77.02 -20.37 118.03
CA GLU A 488 -77.11 -20.58 116.58
C GLU A 488 -76.69 -19.32 115.80
N MET A 489 -77.04 -18.12 116.31
CA MET A 489 -76.58 -16.84 115.77
C MET A 489 -75.07 -16.60 115.99
N GLU A 490 -74.50 -16.98 117.14
CA GLU A 490 -73.06 -16.92 117.39
C GLU A 490 -72.27 -17.82 116.43
N ILE A 491 -72.77 -19.03 116.15
CA ILE A 491 -72.19 -19.94 115.16
C ILE A 491 -72.25 -19.33 113.76
N GLN A 492 -73.39 -18.77 113.35
CA GLN A 492 -73.55 -18.09 112.06
C GLN A 492 -72.61 -16.88 111.92
N LEU A 493 -72.47 -16.06 112.97
CA LEU A 493 -71.54 -14.94 113.03
C LEU A 493 -70.08 -15.41 112.92
N GLY A 494 -69.73 -16.53 113.58
CA GLY A 494 -68.42 -17.17 113.49
C GLY A 494 -68.09 -17.66 112.08
N HIS A 495 -69.07 -18.24 111.37
CA HIS A 495 -68.93 -18.62 109.96
C HIS A 495 -68.76 -17.40 109.04
N ALA A 496 -69.60 -16.37 109.20
CA ALA A 496 -69.51 -15.13 108.42
C ALA A 496 -68.16 -14.42 108.61
N ASN A 497 -67.65 -14.33 109.84
CA ASN A 497 -66.35 -13.74 110.13
C ASN A 497 -65.17 -14.55 109.55
N ARG A 498 -65.23 -15.89 109.54
CA ARG A 498 -64.24 -16.73 108.84
C ARG A 498 -64.26 -16.45 107.34
N GLN A 499 -65.44 -16.49 106.73
CA GLN A 499 -65.61 -16.27 105.29
C GLN A 499 -65.18 -14.86 104.85
N ALA A 500 -65.43 -13.83 105.67
CA ALA A 500 -64.93 -12.47 105.44
C ALA A 500 -63.40 -12.37 105.56
N SER A 501 -62.79 -13.08 106.51
CA SER A 501 -61.33 -13.16 106.68
C SER A 501 -60.66 -13.88 105.50
N GLU A 502 -61.24 -14.98 105.04
CA GLU A 502 -60.81 -15.71 103.85
C GLU A 502 -60.94 -14.85 102.58
N ALA A 503 -62.06 -14.14 102.40
CA ALA A 503 -62.25 -13.19 101.31
C ALA A 503 -61.22 -12.04 101.34
N GLN A 504 -60.91 -11.47 102.51
CA GLN A 504 -59.83 -10.49 102.64
C GLN A 504 -58.46 -11.09 102.29
N LYS A 505 -58.19 -12.35 102.65
CA LYS A 505 -56.93 -13.02 102.36
C LYS A 505 -56.78 -13.29 100.85
N HIS A 506 -57.86 -13.70 100.18
CA HIS A 506 -57.91 -13.80 98.72
C HIS A 506 -57.72 -12.43 98.05
N LEU A 507 -58.39 -11.38 98.52
CA LEU A 507 -58.22 -10.02 97.99
C LEU A 507 -56.76 -9.55 98.07
N ARG A 508 -56.07 -9.76 99.20
CA ARG A 508 -54.65 -9.42 99.35
C ARG A 508 -53.75 -10.24 98.41
N ASN A 509 -54.02 -11.53 98.20
CA ASN A 509 -53.29 -12.33 97.22
C ASN A 509 -53.47 -11.81 95.79
N VAL A 510 -54.71 -11.49 95.38
CA VAL A 510 -55.00 -10.94 94.05
C VAL A 510 -54.37 -9.55 93.88
N GLN A 511 -54.37 -8.71 94.91
CA GLN A 511 -53.66 -7.42 94.91
C GLN A 511 -52.13 -7.59 94.79
N GLY A 512 -51.55 -8.62 95.40
CA GLY A 512 -50.14 -8.98 95.19
C GLY A 512 -49.87 -9.38 93.74
N GLN A 513 -50.61 -10.35 93.22
CA GLN A 513 -50.49 -10.85 91.84
C GLN A 513 -50.70 -9.74 90.79
N LEU A 514 -51.63 -8.81 91.03
CA LEU A 514 -51.81 -7.62 90.18
C LEU A 514 -50.57 -6.73 90.19
N LYS A 515 -49.93 -6.53 91.35
CA LYS A 515 -48.74 -5.70 91.49
C LYS A 515 -47.51 -6.35 90.86
N ASP A 516 -47.34 -7.65 91.01
CA ASP A 516 -46.26 -8.43 90.39
C ASP A 516 -46.42 -8.45 88.85
N THR A 517 -47.65 -8.59 88.34
CA THR A 517 -47.91 -8.52 86.90
C THR A 517 -47.82 -7.10 86.33
N GLN A 518 -48.09 -6.05 87.11
CA GLN A 518 -47.78 -4.67 86.74
C GLN A 518 -46.26 -4.43 86.64
N LEU A 519 -45.46 -4.92 87.61
CA LEU A 519 -44.00 -4.81 87.53
C LEU A 519 -43.44 -5.55 86.29
N HIS A 520 -43.93 -6.75 85.99
CA HIS A 520 -43.56 -7.47 84.77
C HIS A 520 -43.99 -6.74 83.48
N LEU A 521 -45.12 -6.00 83.50
CA LEU A 521 -45.54 -5.17 82.36
C LEU A 521 -44.63 -3.95 82.20
N ASP A 522 -44.30 -3.25 83.29
CA ASP A 522 -43.42 -2.07 83.28
C ASP A 522 -42.01 -2.44 82.80
N ASP A 523 -41.45 -3.55 83.27
CA ASP A 523 -40.15 -4.05 82.82
C ASP A 523 -40.19 -4.54 81.36
N ALA A 524 -41.29 -5.14 80.90
CA ALA A 524 -41.48 -5.49 79.49
C ALA A 524 -41.61 -4.25 78.59
N CYS A 525 -42.25 -3.18 79.07
CA CYS A 525 -42.33 -1.90 78.36
C CYS A 525 -40.95 -1.25 78.23
N ARG A 526 -40.15 -1.21 79.31
CA ARG A 526 -38.75 -0.72 79.27
C ARG A 526 -37.91 -1.51 78.27
N ALA A 527 -37.95 -2.83 78.35
CA ALA A 527 -37.24 -3.69 77.39
C ALA A 527 -37.71 -3.48 75.94
N GLN A 528 -39.00 -3.13 75.72
CA GLN A 528 -39.50 -2.76 74.40
C GLN A 528 -38.97 -1.40 73.94
N GLU A 529 -38.74 -0.44 74.83
CA GLU A 529 -38.13 0.86 74.53
C GLU A 529 -36.64 0.73 74.22
N ASP A 530 -35.88 -0.01 75.04
CA ASP A 530 -34.48 -0.37 74.77
C ASP A 530 -34.31 -1.02 73.38
N LEU A 531 -35.21 -1.96 73.03
CA LEU A 531 -35.20 -2.63 71.73
C LEU A 531 -35.59 -1.71 70.56
N LYS A 532 -36.45 -0.70 70.77
CA LYS A 532 -36.74 0.33 69.75
C LYS A 532 -35.53 1.24 69.52
N GLU A 533 -34.82 1.64 70.58
CA GLU A 533 -33.60 2.45 70.43
C GLU A 533 -32.49 1.67 69.73
N GLN A 534 -32.29 0.39 70.09
CA GLN A 534 -31.36 -0.50 69.40
C GLN A 534 -31.74 -0.70 67.93
N LEU A 535 -33.02 -0.90 67.61
CA LEU A 535 -33.50 -0.98 66.24
C LEU A 535 -33.21 0.31 65.46
N ALA A 536 -33.56 1.48 66.00
CA ALA A 536 -33.29 2.76 65.36
C ALA A 536 -31.79 3.05 65.18
N MET A 537 -30.93 2.57 66.09
CA MET A 537 -29.47 2.63 65.95
C MET A 537 -28.98 1.73 64.80
N VAL A 538 -29.52 0.51 64.70
CA VAL A 538 -29.19 -0.45 63.62
C VAL A 538 -29.70 0.04 62.26
N GLU A 539 -30.89 0.63 62.18
CA GLU A 539 -31.46 1.22 60.95
C GLU A 539 -30.62 2.41 60.45
N ARG A 540 -30.18 3.29 61.35
CA ARG A 540 -29.22 4.37 61.02
C ARG A 540 -27.90 3.81 60.52
N ARG A 541 -27.34 2.77 61.17
CA ARG A 541 -26.11 2.13 60.70
C ARG A 541 -26.29 1.46 59.34
N SER A 542 -27.42 0.77 59.11
CA SER A 542 -27.73 0.17 57.82
C SER A 542 -27.89 1.21 56.71
N SER A 543 -28.42 2.38 57.03
CA SER A 543 -28.56 3.50 56.08
C SER A 543 -27.20 4.12 55.71
N LEU A 544 -26.30 4.26 56.69
CA LEU A 544 -24.90 4.66 56.43
C LEU A 544 -24.17 3.64 55.57
N GLN A 545 -24.24 2.35 55.92
CA GLN A 545 -23.60 1.27 55.15
C GLN A 545 -24.18 1.15 53.73
N GLN A 546 -25.47 1.46 53.53
CA GLN A 546 -26.08 1.53 52.20
C GLN A 546 -25.52 2.69 51.37
N ALA A 547 -25.35 3.87 51.98
CA ALA A 547 -24.75 5.04 51.31
C ALA A 547 -23.26 4.79 50.95
N GLU A 548 -22.48 4.18 51.86
CA GLU A 548 -21.09 3.74 51.58
C GLU A 548 -21.03 2.79 50.38
N ILE A 549 -21.95 1.82 50.30
CA ILE A 549 -22.06 0.89 49.15
C ILE A 549 -22.40 1.63 47.85
N GLU A 550 -23.23 2.67 47.91
CA GLU A 550 -23.63 3.47 46.74
C GLU A 550 -22.50 4.39 46.25
N GLU A 551 -21.74 4.99 47.16
CA GLU A 551 -20.51 5.74 46.85
C GLU A 551 -19.44 4.83 46.22
N ILE A 552 -19.19 3.66 46.80
CA ILE A 552 -18.24 2.67 46.26
C ILE A 552 -18.69 2.18 44.87
N ARG A 553 -19.99 2.00 44.62
CA ARG A 553 -20.52 1.67 43.28
C ARG A 553 -20.29 2.79 42.28
N ALA A 554 -20.52 4.05 42.65
CA ALA A 554 -20.27 5.19 41.78
C ALA A 554 -18.78 5.33 41.44
N ALA A 555 -17.90 5.15 42.42
CA ALA A 555 -16.45 5.14 42.22
C ALA A 555 -15.99 3.97 41.32
N LEU A 556 -16.59 2.78 41.48
CA LEU A 556 -16.32 1.62 40.62
C LEU A 556 -16.76 1.87 39.17
N GLU A 557 -17.96 2.42 38.95
CA GLU A 557 -18.43 2.80 37.61
C GLU A 557 -17.53 3.86 36.96
N GLN A 558 -17.11 4.88 37.72
CA GLN A 558 -16.17 5.88 37.22
C GLN A 558 -14.83 5.24 36.84
N THR A 559 -14.31 4.34 37.68
CA THR A 559 -13.05 3.63 37.43
C THR A 559 -13.15 2.72 36.20
N ASP A 560 -14.26 2.03 35.99
CA ASP A 560 -14.46 1.16 34.83
C ASP A 560 -14.66 1.95 33.52
N ARG A 561 -15.25 3.16 33.59
CA ARG A 561 -15.29 4.10 32.46
C ARG A 561 -13.87 4.59 32.11
N SER A 562 -13.08 4.98 33.11
CA SER A 562 -11.67 5.37 32.90
C SER A 562 -10.82 4.22 32.34
N ARG A 563 -11.04 2.98 32.81
CA ARG A 563 -10.40 1.77 32.26
C ARG A 563 -10.71 1.59 30.78
N LYS A 564 -11.98 1.71 30.37
CA LYS A 564 -12.40 1.59 28.97
C LYS A 564 -11.79 2.68 28.08
N ILE A 565 -11.61 3.90 28.58
CA ILE A 565 -10.91 4.97 27.85
C ILE A 565 -9.43 4.61 27.67
N ALA A 566 -8.73 4.20 28.74
CA ALA A 566 -7.33 3.78 28.66
C ALA A 566 -7.11 2.52 27.78
N GLU A 567 -8.10 1.61 27.73
CA GLU A 567 -8.09 0.45 26.83
C GLU A 567 -8.27 0.87 25.36
N GLN A 568 -9.10 1.87 25.07
CA GLN A 568 -9.21 2.44 23.72
C GLN A 568 -7.92 3.18 23.32
N GLU A 569 -7.37 4.03 24.20
CA GLU A 569 -6.09 4.71 23.97
C GLU A 569 -4.95 3.71 23.70
N LEU A 570 -4.93 2.57 24.40
CA LEU A 570 -3.98 1.48 24.15
C LEU A 570 -4.18 0.82 22.78
N VAL A 571 -5.41 0.64 22.32
CA VAL A 571 -5.71 0.15 20.97
C VAL A 571 -5.26 1.16 19.92
N ASP A 572 -5.63 2.43 20.04
CA ASP A 572 -5.25 3.51 19.11
C ASP A 572 -3.71 3.65 19.01
N VAL A 573 -3.00 3.57 20.13
CA VAL A 573 -1.52 3.56 20.19
C VAL A 573 -0.95 2.28 19.57
N THR A 574 -1.61 1.13 19.74
CA THR A 574 -1.17 -0.14 19.12
C THR A 574 -1.32 -0.10 17.60
N GLU A 575 -2.43 0.42 17.07
CA GLU A 575 -2.62 0.65 15.63
C GLU A 575 -1.61 1.67 15.09
N ARG A 576 -1.36 2.76 15.83
CA ARG A 576 -0.32 3.75 15.52
C ARG A 576 1.07 3.11 15.42
N VAL A 577 1.42 2.20 16.33
CA VAL A 577 2.68 1.45 16.32
C VAL A 577 2.75 0.45 15.17
N GLN A 578 1.66 -0.25 14.83
CA GLN A 578 1.61 -1.15 13.67
C GLN A 578 1.76 -0.38 12.35
N LEU A 579 1.11 0.77 12.20
CA LEU A 579 1.27 1.65 11.06
C LEU A 579 2.73 2.12 10.93
N LEU A 580 3.33 2.64 12.00
CA LEU A 580 4.74 3.07 12.02
C LEU A 580 5.69 1.90 11.75
N HIS A 581 5.39 0.69 12.23
CA HIS A 581 6.17 -0.51 11.92
C HIS A 581 6.12 -0.81 10.42
N SER A 582 4.93 -0.86 9.80
CA SER A 582 4.78 -1.12 8.36
C SER A 582 5.46 -0.06 7.49
N GLN A 583 5.39 1.22 7.88
CA GLN A 583 6.11 2.32 7.24
C GLN A 583 7.62 2.13 7.37
N ASN A 584 8.13 1.76 8.55
CA ASN A 584 9.55 1.49 8.76
C ASN A 584 10.03 0.27 7.97
N THR A 585 9.26 -0.82 7.90
CA THR A 585 9.56 -1.97 7.02
C THR A 585 9.63 -1.55 5.55
N SER A 586 8.70 -0.69 5.09
CA SER A 586 8.74 -0.13 3.74
C SER A 586 9.98 0.72 3.50
N LEU A 587 10.33 1.61 4.44
CA LEU A 587 11.53 2.45 4.37
C LEU A 587 12.84 1.64 4.42
N ILE A 588 12.89 0.55 5.19
CA ILE A 588 14.01 -0.39 5.20
C ILE A 588 14.14 -1.10 3.84
N ASN A 589 13.03 -1.45 3.19
CA ASN A 589 13.05 -2.08 1.87
C ASN A 589 13.44 -1.08 0.77
N THR A 590 12.96 0.17 0.80
CA THR A 590 13.43 1.21 -0.13
C THR A 590 14.89 1.57 0.12
N LYS A 591 15.35 1.60 1.39
CA LYS A 591 16.77 1.80 1.71
C LYS A 591 17.61 0.66 1.16
N LYS A 592 17.24 -0.61 1.37
CA LYS A 592 17.95 -1.76 0.80
C LYS A 592 18.03 -1.70 -0.73
N LYS A 593 16.97 -1.21 -1.39
CA LYS A 593 17.01 -0.97 -2.84
C LYS A 593 18.01 0.13 -3.19
N LEU A 594 17.94 1.30 -2.55
CA LEU A 594 18.86 2.41 -2.78
C LEU A 594 20.32 2.06 -2.44
N ASP A 595 20.56 1.26 -1.40
CA ASP A 595 21.89 0.72 -1.06
C ASP A 595 22.42 -0.18 -2.21
N ALA A 596 21.54 -0.98 -2.84
CA ALA A 596 21.91 -1.82 -3.99
C ALA A 596 22.08 -1.02 -5.28
N ASP A 597 21.18 -0.06 -5.56
CA ASP A 597 21.26 0.88 -6.69
C ASP A 597 22.56 1.72 -6.58
N LEU A 598 22.95 2.14 -5.37
CA LEU A 598 24.24 2.81 -5.10
C LEU A 598 25.46 1.91 -5.33
N ASN A 599 25.42 0.65 -4.88
CA ASN A 599 26.52 -0.30 -5.14
C ASN A 599 26.67 -0.58 -6.65
N HIS A 600 25.56 -0.62 -7.39
CA HIS A 600 25.56 -0.78 -8.85
C HIS A 600 26.18 0.44 -9.54
N LEU A 601 25.76 1.67 -9.17
CA LEU A 601 26.34 2.91 -9.67
C LEU A 601 27.82 3.07 -9.28
N GLN A 602 28.25 2.52 -8.14
CA GLN A 602 29.66 2.45 -7.77
C GLN A 602 30.45 1.50 -8.69
N SER A 603 29.91 0.33 -9.05
CA SER A 603 30.53 -0.56 -10.04
C SER A 603 30.66 0.13 -11.40
N GLU A 604 29.59 0.75 -11.90
CA GLU A 604 29.62 1.51 -13.17
C GLU A 604 30.59 2.69 -13.12
N MET A 605 30.72 3.37 -11.97
CA MET A 605 31.71 4.43 -11.77
C MET A 605 33.15 3.88 -11.75
N GLU A 606 33.40 2.73 -11.13
CA GLU A 606 34.73 2.09 -11.14
C GLU A 606 35.10 1.57 -12.53
N GLU A 607 34.13 0.98 -13.25
CA GLU A 607 34.28 0.54 -14.65
C GLU A 607 34.57 1.72 -15.57
N THR A 608 33.78 2.81 -15.53
CA THR A 608 34.03 4.01 -16.35
C THR A 608 35.31 4.76 -15.97
N ILE A 609 35.72 4.75 -14.69
CA ILE A 609 37.05 5.22 -14.27
C ILE A 609 38.16 4.36 -14.90
N GLN A 610 37.98 3.03 -14.95
CA GLN A 610 38.96 2.14 -15.55
C GLN A 610 38.99 2.25 -17.08
N GLU A 611 37.86 2.44 -17.75
CA GLU A 611 37.79 2.77 -19.18
C GLU A 611 38.47 4.10 -19.48
N SER A 612 38.23 5.12 -18.66
CA SER A 612 38.88 6.43 -18.77
C SER A 612 40.40 6.32 -18.62
N ARG A 613 40.90 5.54 -17.66
CA ARG A 613 42.35 5.21 -17.53
C ARG A 613 42.89 4.46 -18.75
N ASN A 614 42.15 3.48 -19.25
CA ASN A 614 42.52 2.71 -20.45
C ASN A 614 42.58 3.62 -21.69
N ALA A 615 41.71 4.63 -21.78
CA ALA A 615 41.72 5.66 -22.82
C ALA A 615 42.88 6.65 -22.63
N GLU A 616 43.16 7.06 -21.40
CA GLU A 616 44.30 7.94 -21.06
C GLU A 616 45.64 7.26 -21.38
N GLU A 617 45.80 5.96 -21.14
CA GLU A 617 46.97 5.19 -21.57
C GLU A 617 47.12 5.13 -23.09
N LYS A 618 46.01 4.92 -23.83
CA LYS A 618 46.01 4.94 -25.30
C LYS A 618 46.40 6.33 -25.83
N ALA A 619 45.88 7.39 -25.21
CA ALA A 619 46.24 8.77 -25.54
C ALA A 619 47.72 9.06 -25.24
N LYS A 620 48.24 8.62 -24.08
CA LYS A 620 49.66 8.75 -23.72
C LYS A 620 50.57 8.04 -24.72
N LYS A 621 50.21 6.82 -25.16
CA LYS A 621 50.93 6.08 -26.22
C LYS A 621 50.90 6.84 -27.55
N ALA A 622 49.73 7.29 -27.99
CA ALA A 622 49.63 8.11 -29.21
C ALA A 622 50.43 9.42 -29.14
N ILE A 623 50.54 10.04 -27.96
CA ILE A 623 51.37 11.23 -27.72
C ILE A 623 52.86 10.89 -27.78
N THR A 624 53.31 9.76 -27.20
CA THR A 624 54.72 9.34 -27.32
C THR A 624 55.10 8.96 -28.74
N ASP A 625 54.21 8.28 -29.46
CA ASP A 625 54.41 7.88 -30.85
C ASP A 625 54.47 9.11 -31.78
N ALA A 626 53.59 10.09 -31.56
CA ALA A 626 53.63 11.37 -32.25
C ALA A 626 54.88 12.19 -31.93
N ALA A 627 55.37 12.17 -30.68
CA ALA A 627 56.63 12.81 -30.30
C ALA A 627 57.84 12.13 -30.97
N MET A 628 57.85 10.80 -31.06
CA MET A 628 58.88 10.06 -31.80
C MET A 628 58.88 10.40 -33.30
N MET A 629 57.70 10.39 -33.95
CA MET A 629 57.57 10.80 -35.36
C MET A 629 57.99 12.26 -35.58
N ALA A 630 57.77 13.16 -34.62
CA ALA A 630 58.25 14.54 -34.68
C ALA A 630 59.78 14.64 -34.57
N GLU A 631 60.42 13.83 -33.70
CA GLU A 631 61.89 13.76 -33.58
C GLU A 631 62.53 13.12 -34.84
N GLU A 632 61.85 12.17 -35.49
CA GLU A 632 62.26 11.58 -36.77
C GLU A 632 62.11 12.58 -37.93
N LEU A 633 60.96 13.26 -38.04
CA LEU A 633 60.73 14.31 -39.03
C LEU A 633 61.75 15.46 -38.88
N LYS A 634 62.12 15.82 -37.65
CA LYS A 634 63.14 16.83 -37.36
C LYS A 634 64.53 16.40 -37.82
N LYS A 635 64.93 15.14 -37.58
CA LYS A 635 66.19 14.59 -38.12
C LYS A 635 66.20 14.68 -39.65
N GLU A 636 65.08 14.39 -40.30
CA GLU A 636 64.98 14.45 -41.77
C GLU A 636 64.90 15.89 -42.31
N GLN A 637 64.40 16.84 -41.52
CA GLN A 637 64.56 18.27 -41.80
C GLN A 637 66.01 18.74 -41.64
N ASP A 638 66.75 18.23 -40.65
CA ASP A 638 68.17 18.54 -40.46
C ASP A 638 69.07 17.94 -41.57
N THR A 639 68.79 16.72 -42.04
CA THR A 639 69.45 16.12 -43.22
C THR A 639 69.11 16.91 -44.49
N SER A 640 67.83 17.22 -44.73
CA SER A 640 67.40 18.05 -45.86
C SER A 640 68.04 19.44 -45.83
N ALA A 641 68.10 20.09 -44.66
CA ALA A 641 68.75 21.40 -44.50
C ALA A 641 70.28 21.31 -44.65
N HIS A 642 70.91 20.16 -44.40
CA HIS A 642 72.31 19.92 -44.74
C HIS A 642 72.51 19.78 -46.26
N LEU A 643 71.63 19.04 -46.94
CA LEU A 643 71.65 18.87 -48.40
C LEU A 643 71.40 20.21 -49.12
N GLU A 644 70.46 21.02 -48.66
CA GLU A 644 70.18 22.37 -49.21
C GLU A 644 71.41 23.31 -49.09
N ARG A 645 72.16 23.21 -47.98
CA ARG A 645 73.44 23.93 -47.81
C ARG A 645 74.51 23.40 -48.77
N MET A 646 74.61 22.09 -48.96
CA MET A 646 75.57 21.50 -49.89
C MET A 646 75.26 21.85 -51.35
N LYS A 647 73.97 21.85 -51.72
CA LYS A 647 73.45 22.36 -53.00
C LYS A 647 73.83 23.81 -53.24
N LYS A 648 73.60 24.72 -52.27
CA LYS A 648 73.99 26.14 -52.40
C LYS A 648 75.50 26.34 -52.59
N ASN A 649 76.33 25.53 -51.94
CA ASN A 649 77.78 25.56 -52.19
C ASN A 649 78.13 25.12 -53.62
N LEU A 650 77.43 24.12 -54.18
CA LEU A 650 77.61 23.70 -55.58
C LEU A 650 77.05 24.74 -56.58
N GLU A 651 75.94 25.40 -56.27
CA GLU A 651 75.42 26.53 -57.06
C GLU A 651 76.40 27.71 -57.10
N GLN A 652 77.14 27.94 -56.01
CA GLN A 652 78.19 28.96 -55.98
C GLN A 652 79.41 28.56 -56.82
N THR A 653 79.89 27.31 -56.75
CA THR A 653 81.02 26.88 -57.59
C THR A 653 80.67 26.85 -59.08
N VAL A 654 79.40 26.59 -59.44
CA VAL A 654 78.90 26.74 -60.81
C VAL A 654 78.97 28.20 -61.27
N LYS A 655 78.58 29.18 -60.44
CA LYS A 655 78.70 30.61 -60.76
C LYS A 655 80.14 31.06 -60.95
N ASP A 656 81.06 30.63 -60.08
CA ASP A 656 82.48 30.97 -60.18
C ASP A 656 83.11 30.39 -61.46
N LEU A 657 82.63 29.23 -61.93
CA LEU A 657 83.02 28.64 -63.22
C LEU A 657 82.38 29.36 -64.42
N GLN A 658 81.14 29.83 -64.32
CA GLN A 658 80.49 30.65 -65.34
C GLN A 658 81.22 31.99 -65.53
N HIS A 659 81.59 32.67 -64.45
CA HIS A 659 82.30 33.95 -64.55
C HIS A 659 83.69 33.80 -65.21
N ARG A 660 84.40 32.71 -64.93
CA ARG A 660 85.67 32.37 -65.61
C ARG A 660 85.51 32.09 -67.11
N LEU A 661 84.33 31.65 -67.56
CA LEU A 661 84.03 31.49 -68.98
C LEU A 661 83.87 32.86 -69.65
N GLU A 662 83.12 33.78 -69.02
CA GLU A 662 82.92 35.16 -69.52
C GLU A 662 84.25 35.94 -69.64
N GLU A 663 85.17 35.77 -68.68
CA GLU A 663 86.51 36.38 -68.74
C GLU A 663 87.33 35.86 -69.94
N ALA A 664 87.25 34.56 -70.24
CA ALA A 664 87.93 33.96 -71.38
C ALA A 664 87.36 34.44 -72.72
N GLU A 665 86.03 34.56 -72.84
CA GLU A 665 85.36 35.08 -74.04
C GLU A 665 85.68 36.57 -74.29
N GLN A 666 85.75 37.41 -73.25
CA GLN A 666 86.13 38.81 -73.40
C GLN A 666 87.58 39.01 -73.87
N LEU A 667 88.50 38.10 -73.53
CA LEU A 667 89.89 38.16 -74.00
C LEU A 667 90.00 37.81 -75.50
N ALA A 668 89.26 36.80 -75.96
CA ALA A 668 89.20 36.45 -77.39
C ALA A 668 88.66 37.61 -78.25
N MET A 669 87.59 38.27 -77.79
CA MET A 669 86.90 39.34 -78.53
C MET A 669 87.75 40.61 -78.74
N LYS A 670 88.79 40.84 -77.93
CA LYS A 670 89.69 42.00 -78.08
C LYS A 670 90.81 41.78 -79.10
N GLY A 671 91.14 40.53 -79.44
CA GLY A 671 92.14 40.21 -80.47
C GLY A 671 91.61 40.38 -81.90
N GLY A 672 90.45 39.79 -82.21
CA GLY A 672 89.93 39.71 -83.58
C GLY A 672 89.65 41.07 -84.25
N LYS A 673 89.22 42.08 -83.48
CA LYS A 673 88.76 43.38 -84.02
C LYS A 673 89.81 44.17 -84.82
N LYS A 674 91.12 44.01 -84.56
CA LYS A 674 92.17 44.67 -85.35
C LYS A 674 92.53 43.93 -86.65
N GLN A 675 92.32 42.62 -86.71
CA GLN A 675 92.44 41.86 -87.95
C GLN A 675 91.25 42.16 -88.86
N LEU A 676 90.04 42.25 -88.27
CA LEU A 676 88.80 42.52 -88.97
C LEU A 676 88.87 43.82 -89.79
N GLN A 677 89.26 44.95 -89.18
CA GLN A 677 89.29 46.25 -89.89
C GLN A 677 90.21 46.31 -91.11
N LYS A 678 91.29 45.51 -91.16
CA LYS A 678 92.14 45.39 -92.36
C LYS A 678 91.51 44.50 -93.43
N LEU A 679 90.74 43.51 -93.04
CA LEU A 679 89.97 42.66 -93.97
C LEU A 679 88.71 43.38 -94.46
N GLU A 680 88.03 44.16 -93.63
CA GLU A 680 86.84 44.97 -93.99
C GLU A 680 87.18 46.08 -95.00
N ALA A 681 88.36 46.71 -94.89
CA ALA A 681 88.84 47.65 -95.90
C ALA A 681 89.14 46.93 -97.24
N ARG A 682 89.80 45.77 -97.18
CA ARG A 682 90.09 44.94 -98.36
C ARG A 682 88.82 44.39 -99.01
N VAL A 683 87.83 44.04 -98.19
CA VAL A 683 86.48 43.62 -98.63
C VAL A 683 85.78 44.79 -99.30
N ARG A 684 85.84 46.03 -98.79
CA ARG A 684 85.23 47.18 -99.48
C ARG A 684 85.87 47.54 -100.82
N GLU A 685 87.16 47.33 -100.99
CA GLU A 685 87.80 47.45 -102.31
C GLU A 685 87.34 46.32 -103.24
N LEU A 686 87.35 45.08 -102.76
CA LEU A 686 86.85 43.90 -103.49
C LEU A 686 85.32 43.95 -103.74
N GLU A 687 84.54 44.66 -102.94
CA GLU A 687 83.10 44.90 -103.13
C GLU A 687 82.86 45.93 -104.24
N ASN A 688 83.73 46.92 -104.41
CA ASN A 688 83.69 47.83 -105.57
C ASN A 688 84.16 47.13 -106.85
N GLU A 689 85.20 46.30 -106.79
CA GLU A 689 85.58 45.42 -107.91
C GLU A 689 84.47 44.40 -108.21
N LEU A 690 83.73 43.93 -107.19
CA LEU A 690 82.55 43.08 -107.34
C LEU A 690 81.33 43.85 -107.86
N GLU A 691 81.14 45.15 -107.61
CA GLU A 691 80.11 45.94 -108.29
C GLU A 691 80.44 46.14 -109.78
N VAL A 692 81.72 46.30 -110.13
CA VAL A 692 82.18 46.33 -111.52
C VAL A 692 81.99 44.95 -112.18
N GLU A 693 82.33 43.85 -111.48
CA GLU A 693 82.06 42.48 -111.94
C GLU A 693 80.60 42.03 -111.76
N GLN A 694 79.73 42.80 -111.10
CA GLN A 694 78.27 42.63 -111.16
C GLN A 694 77.66 43.42 -112.33
N LYS A 695 78.30 44.49 -112.80
CA LYS A 695 77.94 45.12 -114.09
C LYS A 695 78.38 44.26 -115.27
N ARG A 696 79.63 43.76 -115.29
CA ARG A 696 80.03 42.67 -116.19
C ARG A 696 79.20 41.41 -115.94
N GLY A 697 78.87 41.10 -114.69
CA GLY A 697 77.98 40.02 -114.29
C GLY A 697 76.58 40.15 -114.87
N ALA A 698 76.02 41.36 -115.01
CA ALA A 698 74.74 41.60 -115.67
C ALA A 698 74.81 41.36 -117.19
N GLU A 699 75.95 41.64 -117.82
CA GLU A 699 76.19 41.30 -119.22
C GLU A 699 76.52 39.81 -119.41
N ALA A 700 77.21 39.19 -118.47
CA ALA A 700 77.44 37.75 -118.39
C ALA A 700 76.16 36.98 -118.05
N ILE A 701 75.18 37.56 -117.36
CA ILE A 701 73.84 36.97 -117.10
C ILE A 701 72.89 37.23 -118.27
N LYS A 702 73.04 38.31 -119.04
CA LYS A 702 72.48 38.38 -120.41
C LYS A 702 73.13 37.31 -121.29
N GLY A 703 74.44 37.09 -121.13
CA GLY A 703 75.20 36.00 -121.76
C GLY A 703 74.65 34.63 -121.39
N VAL A 704 74.51 34.31 -120.10
CA VAL A 704 73.97 33.05 -119.58
C VAL A 704 72.51 32.91 -120.00
N ARG A 705 71.64 33.91 -119.90
CA ARG A 705 70.27 33.80 -120.44
C ARG A 705 70.24 33.63 -121.96
N LYS A 706 71.21 34.17 -122.69
CA LYS A 706 71.38 33.94 -124.13
C LYS A 706 71.99 32.57 -124.43
N TYR A 707 72.80 31.99 -123.53
CA TYR A 707 73.35 30.64 -123.61
C TYR A 707 72.45 29.56 -123.00
N GLU A 708 71.49 29.90 -122.14
CA GLU A 708 70.40 29.06 -121.66
C GLU A 708 69.28 29.03 -122.69
N ARG A 709 69.03 30.16 -123.38
CA ARG A 709 68.33 30.13 -124.67
C ARG A 709 69.13 29.34 -125.67
N ARG A 710 70.43 29.57 -125.87
CA ARG A 710 71.24 28.77 -126.81
C ARG A 710 71.30 27.29 -126.43
N VAL A 711 71.22 26.91 -125.15
CA VAL A 711 71.21 25.52 -124.70
C VAL A 711 69.81 24.94 -124.81
N LYS A 712 68.72 25.67 -124.52
CA LYS A 712 67.37 25.18 -124.81
C LYS A 712 67.06 25.17 -126.32
N GLU A 713 67.64 26.08 -127.09
CA GLU A 713 67.67 26.10 -128.55
C GLU A 713 68.58 24.99 -129.08
N LEU A 714 69.75 24.70 -128.51
CA LEU A 714 70.61 23.59 -128.94
C LEU A 714 70.14 22.23 -128.43
N THR A 715 69.33 22.15 -127.36
CA THR A 715 68.62 20.94 -126.95
C THR A 715 67.38 20.76 -127.81
N TYR A 716 66.60 21.81 -128.08
CA TYR A 716 65.48 21.75 -129.02
C TYR A 716 65.96 21.49 -130.45
N GLN A 717 67.10 22.06 -130.87
CA GLN A 717 67.78 21.79 -132.14
C GLN A 717 68.47 20.42 -132.10
N SER A 718 68.94 19.90 -130.96
CA SER A 718 69.41 18.50 -130.88
C SER A 718 68.24 17.51 -130.91
N GLU A 719 67.06 17.87 -130.39
CA GLU A 719 65.85 17.06 -130.50
C GLU A 719 65.16 17.21 -131.86
N GLU A 720 65.23 18.39 -132.48
CA GLU A 720 64.78 18.66 -133.84
C GLU A 720 65.79 18.13 -134.86
N ASP A 721 67.08 18.10 -134.56
CA ASP A 721 68.11 17.38 -135.34
C ASP A 721 68.08 15.88 -135.06
N ARG A 722 67.58 15.41 -133.91
CA ARG A 722 67.26 13.98 -133.70
C ARG A 722 65.99 13.58 -134.46
N LYS A 723 64.99 14.47 -134.51
CA LYS A 723 63.81 14.32 -135.39
C LYS A 723 64.17 14.51 -136.86
N ASN A 724 65.14 15.35 -137.21
CA ASN A 724 65.64 15.53 -138.56
C ASN A 724 66.63 14.45 -138.93
N ILE A 725 67.35 13.80 -138.01
CA ILE A 725 68.10 12.56 -138.25
C ILE A 725 67.13 11.40 -138.46
N LEU A 726 66.01 11.33 -137.73
CA LEU A 726 64.94 10.36 -138.02
C LEU A 726 64.22 10.65 -139.35
N ARG A 727 63.94 11.93 -139.67
CA ARG A 727 63.44 12.33 -141.00
C ARG A 727 64.49 12.19 -142.09
N LEU A 728 65.79 12.28 -141.79
CA LEU A 728 66.89 12.04 -142.72
C LEU A 728 67.14 10.55 -142.87
N GLN A 729 66.80 9.70 -141.89
CA GLN A 729 66.76 8.26 -142.05
C GLN A 729 65.60 7.88 -142.98
N ASP A 730 64.40 8.36 -142.70
CA ASP A 730 63.21 8.19 -143.56
C ASP A 730 63.39 8.84 -144.96
N LEU A 731 64.11 9.97 -145.05
CA LEU A 731 64.48 10.59 -146.32
C LEU A 731 65.66 9.86 -147.00
N VAL A 732 66.58 9.23 -146.26
CA VAL A 732 67.63 8.35 -146.81
C VAL A 732 66.99 7.09 -147.37
N ASP A 733 65.99 6.51 -146.71
CA ASP A 733 65.26 5.35 -147.24
C ASP A 733 64.42 5.73 -148.47
N LYS A 734 63.77 6.90 -148.45
CA LYS A 734 63.12 7.49 -149.64
C LYS A 734 64.12 7.90 -150.73
N LEU A 735 65.34 8.29 -150.38
CA LEU A 735 66.44 8.53 -151.31
C LEU A 735 67.04 7.23 -151.83
N GLN A 736 67.07 6.13 -151.09
CA GLN A 736 67.49 4.82 -151.62
C GLN A 736 66.48 4.31 -152.65
N MET A 737 65.18 4.53 -152.42
CA MET A 737 64.14 4.26 -153.42
C MET A 737 64.22 5.21 -154.62
N LYS A 738 64.42 6.52 -154.41
CA LYS A 738 64.60 7.48 -155.50
C LYS A 738 65.93 7.36 -156.23
N VAL A 739 67.01 6.91 -155.61
CA VAL A 739 68.31 6.64 -156.25
C VAL A 739 68.26 5.32 -157.00
N LYS A 740 67.46 4.34 -156.60
CA LYS A 740 67.13 3.19 -157.47
C LYS A 740 66.33 3.62 -158.70
N ALA A 741 65.37 4.53 -158.56
CA ALA A 741 64.62 5.07 -159.70
C ALA A 741 65.48 5.95 -160.62
N TYR A 742 66.25 6.88 -160.04
CA TYR A 742 67.13 7.78 -160.79
C TYR A 742 68.41 7.13 -161.29
N LYS A 743 68.89 6.00 -160.72
CA LYS A 743 69.89 5.18 -161.41
C LYS A 743 69.36 4.69 -162.73
N ARG A 744 68.15 4.12 -162.74
CA ARG A 744 67.48 3.64 -163.94
C ARG A 744 67.26 4.75 -164.97
N GLN A 745 66.92 5.95 -164.51
CA GLN A 745 66.77 7.12 -165.39
C GLN A 745 68.11 7.71 -165.85
N CYS A 746 69.17 7.64 -165.02
CA CYS A 746 70.53 7.96 -165.44
C CYS A 746 71.04 6.97 -166.49
N GLU A 747 70.79 5.67 -166.30
CA GLU A 747 71.10 4.58 -167.24
C GLU A 747 70.39 4.84 -168.60
N GLU A 748 69.11 5.21 -168.61
CA GLU A 748 68.38 5.67 -169.80
C GLU A 748 69.02 6.93 -170.46
N THR A 749 69.55 7.87 -169.67
CA THR A 749 70.26 9.05 -170.22
C THR A 749 71.72 8.78 -170.61
N GLU A 750 72.37 7.74 -170.07
CA GLU A 750 73.69 7.27 -170.52
C GLU A 750 73.56 6.49 -171.85
N GLU A 751 72.42 5.85 -172.09
CA GLU A 751 72.06 5.33 -173.41
C GLU A 751 71.92 6.47 -174.43
N GLN A 752 71.30 7.60 -174.04
CA GLN A 752 71.29 8.83 -174.85
C GLN A 752 72.69 9.48 -174.98
N ALA A 753 73.52 9.41 -173.93
CA ALA A 753 74.90 9.89 -173.99
C ALA A 753 75.70 9.12 -175.06
N ASN A 754 75.51 7.79 -175.18
CA ASN A 754 76.11 6.99 -176.24
C ASN A 754 75.60 7.37 -177.65
N ILE A 755 74.31 7.72 -177.80
CA ILE A 755 73.79 8.23 -179.09
C ILE A 755 74.39 9.60 -179.45
N HIS A 756 74.61 10.48 -178.48
CA HIS A 756 75.23 11.78 -178.75
C HIS A 756 76.77 11.71 -178.86
N LEU A 757 77.45 10.75 -178.20
CA LEU A 757 78.86 10.42 -178.47
C LEU A 757 79.07 9.64 -179.77
N SER A 758 78.03 9.02 -180.35
CA SER A 758 78.01 8.49 -181.73
C SER A 758 77.63 9.56 -182.78
N LYS A 759 77.16 10.74 -182.33
CA LYS A 759 77.25 12.04 -183.02
C LYS A 759 78.45 12.85 -182.50
N PHE A 760 79.59 12.22 -182.23
CA PHE A 760 80.41 11.81 -183.38
C PHE A 760 81.43 12.93 -183.62
N ARG A 761 82.70 12.89 -183.18
CA ARG A 761 83.86 12.25 -183.85
C ARG A 761 83.85 12.20 -185.41
N LYS A 762 82.79 12.69 -186.06
CA LYS A 762 82.72 13.17 -187.44
C LYS A 762 83.08 14.65 -187.49
N VAL A 763 82.38 15.48 -186.70
CA VAL A 763 82.60 16.93 -186.65
C VAL A 763 83.99 17.27 -186.10
N GLN A 764 84.50 16.45 -185.17
CA GLN A 764 85.86 16.56 -184.67
C GLN A 764 86.89 16.28 -185.79
N HIS A 765 86.67 15.23 -186.57
CA HIS A 765 87.56 14.82 -187.66
C HIS A 765 87.59 15.85 -188.80
N GLU A 766 86.45 16.50 -189.10
CA GLU A 766 86.32 17.52 -190.14
C GLU A 766 87.01 18.87 -189.81
N LEU A 767 87.37 19.13 -188.54
CA LEU A 767 88.11 20.35 -188.14
C LEU A 767 89.59 20.08 -187.84
N GLU A 768 89.95 18.92 -187.29
CA GLU A 768 91.35 18.49 -187.17
C GLU A 768 92.01 18.41 -188.58
N GLU A 769 91.24 18.05 -189.62
CA GLU A 769 91.66 18.14 -191.03
C GLU A 769 91.94 19.58 -191.53
N ALA A 770 91.53 20.62 -190.81
CA ALA A 770 91.80 22.02 -191.14
C ALA A 770 93.06 22.56 -190.43
N GLU A 771 93.35 22.08 -189.21
CA GLU A 771 94.57 22.45 -188.46
C GLU A 771 95.84 22.04 -189.20
N GLU A 772 95.93 20.78 -189.67
CA GLU A 772 97.12 20.28 -190.39
C GLU A 772 97.41 21.04 -191.69
N ARG A 773 96.42 21.69 -192.31
CA ARG A 773 96.62 22.41 -193.59
C ARG A 773 97.21 23.82 -193.45
N ALA A 774 97.21 24.41 -192.26
CA ALA A 774 97.80 25.73 -192.01
C ALA A 774 99.29 25.65 -191.64
N ASP A 775 99.65 24.88 -190.62
CA ASP A 775 101.02 24.84 -190.07
C ASP A 775 102.05 24.18 -191.01
N ILE A 776 101.60 23.34 -191.94
CA ILE A 776 102.43 22.78 -193.02
C ILE A 776 102.90 23.85 -194.02
N ALA A 777 102.28 25.03 -194.06
CA ALA A 777 102.65 26.12 -194.97
C ALA A 777 103.90 26.91 -194.53
N GLU A 778 103.89 27.58 -193.38
CA GLU A 778 104.98 28.51 -193.01
C GLU A 778 106.11 27.89 -192.17
N SER A 779 105.95 26.68 -191.63
CA SER A 779 107.08 25.92 -191.08
C SER A 779 108.17 25.61 -192.12
N GLN A 780 107.87 25.75 -193.43
CA GLN A 780 108.84 25.61 -194.51
C GLN A 780 109.81 26.81 -194.64
N VAL A 781 109.42 28.02 -194.22
CA VAL A 781 110.29 29.21 -194.31
C VAL A 781 111.39 29.17 -193.23
N ASN A 782 111.04 28.74 -192.01
CA ASN A 782 112.00 28.56 -190.91
C ASN A 782 113.08 27.49 -191.19
N LYS A 783 112.88 26.59 -192.16
CA LYS A 783 113.85 25.53 -192.49
C LYS A 783 114.94 25.93 -193.50
N LEU A 784 114.86 27.09 -194.16
CA LEU A 784 115.70 27.40 -195.33
C LEU A 784 116.41 28.77 -195.35
N ARG A 785 116.65 29.42 -194.19
CA ARG A 785 117.55 30.62 -194.14
C ARG A 785 118.64 30.67 -193.06
N SER A 786 118.72 29.73 -192.11
CA SER A 786 119.82 29.64 -191.13
C SER A 786 120.72 28.40 -191.31
N LYS A 787 120.77 27.84 -192.54
CA LYS A 787 121.68 26.74 -192.91
C LYS A 787 123.00 27.22 -193.55
N SER A 788 123.45 28.43 -193.21
CA SER A 788 124.77 28.98 -193.58
C SER A 788 125.15 30.09 -192.59
N ARG A 789 126.43 30.13 -192.19
CA ARG A 789 127.02 30.92 -191.09
C ARG A 789 126.63 30.37 -189.71
N ASP A 790 127.10 29.16 -189.36
CA ASP A 790 128.51 28.76 -189.08
C ASP A 790 129.02 29.45 -187.78
N ILE A 791 129.83 28.82 -186.91
CA ILE A 791 131.00 27.98 -187.21
C ILE A 791 131.07 26.69 -186.36
N SER A 792 131.61 25.66 -187.01
CA SER A 792 132.17 24.37 -186.54
C SER A 792 132.73 24.26 -185.11
N MET A 793 132.71 23.02 -184.59
CA MET A 793 133.55 22.44 -183.50
C MET A 793 133.25 22.87 -182.04
N LYS A 794 133.55 22.10 -180.97
CA LYS A 794 133.78 20.65 -180.62
C LYS A 794 134.12 20.66 -179.10
N ALA A 795 134.02 19.63 -178.25
CA ALA A 795 133.50 18.24 -178.29
C ALA A 795 133.38 17.68 -176.84
N SER A 796 132.99 16.39 -176.74
CA SER A 796 133.34 15.39 -175.69
C SER A 796 132.77 15.51 -174.26
N ALA A 797 132.43 14.41 -173.57
CA ALA A 797 132.22 13.02 -173.99
C ALA A 797 131.54 12.18 -172.88
N GLU A 798 130.87 11.09 -173.30
CA GLU A 798 130.57 9.81 -172.60
C GLU A 798 129.93 9.82 -171.17
N GLU A 799 129.06 8.86 -170.82
CA GLU A 799 128.60 7.63 -171.52
C GLU A 799 127.07 7.51 -171.49
#